data_AF-A0ABD6VND6-F1
#
_entry.id   AF-A0ABD6VND6-F1
#
_cell.length_a   1.000
_cell.length_b   1.000
_cell.length_c   1.000
_cell.angle_alpha   90.00
_cell.angle_beta   90.00
_cell.angle_gamma   90.00
#
_symmetry.space_group_name_H-M   'P 1'
#
loop_
_entity.id
_entity.type
_entity.pdbx_description
1 polymer ?
#
loop_
_entity_poly.entity_id
_entity_poly.type
_entity_poly.pdbx_seq_one_letter_code
_entity_poly.pdbx_strand_id
1 'polypeptide(L)'
;MLRRTDHGDRRIVCLSAILPAGDQLNDLTAWIRSDAPGDPIQSSWRPTRQRFGTLSWLGNSARLSFDLEPDGPFIRHFVPEVPPIRPRRKAFPKDNKELTLAAAWKFSEQGKRALVFCTQRDHVEGFAETALDLQRRGFLPSLLANAQEVERAMAVGREWLGAEHPAVRCLAIGVAIHHGRLPGPFLREVETLLAAGVLRVTVASPTLAQGLNLNAAVLLIPNLYRAGTLITGEEFANVAGRAGRAFVDLEGLVIHVMHQPENWRHQRWRELVTSAKTRSLSSGIIVVVNEVIRRLATSGVFARGDAMDYLSSTQDAWFPDAVDGEMESDSMESLIERLDTTVLGLVEALDAQSADLPRLLDEALAGSLWARQIAHLDGVEKQKQVWILLSRAQLIWNKTTVEQRKGQFAMGVGLESGLAIDALAVELTELLDRGDAAALASDADALIAALIGMGERLLAIRPFVPDDPPPANWRDLLGAWVRGQDVAAIGQEGMRFVDDAFVYRLVWAIEAIRMNRRINGGESELPVEGAAAACLEAGLPSNAMAMLVRAGLPSRVAAKTAVEQLAPCFTNRAEMKTWLRSEEVAGFDHIPGWPTLETHAIWQQFRHDVVSSVDGRWASQEWTMQWATDSTVPLRIEVDPQDGQVSIATPDFSQLTTIRQRLQAELPSLLEVESLQSGTSVTIRRIGKGKARWVDKD
;
A
#
# COMPACT_ATOMS: atom_id res chain seq x y z
N MET A 1 -20.29 4.32 -4.26
CA MET A 1 -20.24 5.79 -4.14
C MET A 1 -21.33 6.49 -4.94
N LEU A 2 -21.44 6.28 -6.26
CA LEU A 2 -22.47 6.91 -7.11
C LEU A 2 -23.92 6.54 -6.74
N ARG A 3 -24.11 5.40 -6.06
CA ARG A 3 -25.42 4.92 -5.57
C ARG A 3 -25.88 5.53 -4.25
N ARG A 4 -25.03 6.32 -3.59
CA ARG A 4 -25.40 6.91 -2.31
C ARG A 4 -26.48 7.96 -2.51
N THR A 5 -27.38 8.07 -1.55
CA THR A 5 -28.44 9.08 -1.54
C THR A 5 -27.90 10.51 -1.57
N ASP A 6 -26.70 10.73 -1.01
CA ASP A 6 -26.01 12.01 -0.97
C ASP A 6 -25.00 12.22 -2.12
N HIS A 7 -25.02 11.41 -3.19
CA HIS A 7 -24.02 11.55 -4.25
C HIS A 7 -24.13 12.88 -5.02
N GLY A 8 -25.34 13.43 -5.17
CA GLY A 8 -25.56 14.70 -5.89
C GLY A 8 -24.93 15.90 -5.19
N ASP A 9 -24.76 15.82 -3.88
CA ASP A 9 -24.12 16.86 -3.06
C ASP A 9 -22.59 16.67 -2.97
N ARG A 10 -22.05 15.64 -3.65
CA ARG A 10 -20.63 15.28 -3.60
C ARG A 10 -19.99 15.46 -4.97
N ARG A 11 -18.91 16.24 -5.01
CA ARG A 11 -18.06 16.32 -6.19
C ARG A 11 -17.09 15.13 -6.23
N ILE A 12 -17.20 14.29 -7.26
CA ILE A 12 -16.24 13.22 -7.54
C ILE A 12 -15.18 13.75 -8.51
N VAL A 13 -13.91 13.63 -8.15
CA VAL A 13 -12.78 13.98 -9.00
C VAL A 13 -11.94 12.72 -9.18
N CYS A 14 -11.89 12.20 -10.41
CA CYS A 14 -11.06 11.05 -10.76
C CYS A 14 -9.74 11.51 -11.37
N LEU A 15 -8.63 11.17 -10.73
CA LEU A 15 -7.28 11.43 -11.21
C LEU A 15 -6.64 10.10 -11.60
N SER A 16 -6.20 9.99 -12.85
CA SER A 16 -5.48 8.80 -13.32
C SER A 16 -4.31 9.19 -14.20
N ALA A 17 -3.15 8.56 -13.96
CA ALA A 17 -1.98 8.64 -14.83
C ALA A 17 -2.14 7.79 -16.11
N ILE A 18 -3.04 6.81 -16.07
CA ILE A 18 -3.32 5.84 -17.13
C ILE A 18 -4.81 5.92 -17.47
N LEU A 19 -5.15 6.74 -18.46
CA LEU A 19 -6.48 6.78 -19.05
C LEU A 19 -6.49 6.04 -20.39
N PRO A 20 -7.42 5.10 -20.62
CA PRO A 20 -7.57 4.44 -21.91
C PRO A 20 -7.96 5.45 -23.01
N ALA A 21 -8.10 4.98 -24.25
CA ALA A 21 -8.62 5.77 -25.36
C ALA A 21 -9.89 5.11 -25.93
N GLY A 22 -10.61 5.84 -26.77
CA GLY A 22 -11.81 5.34 -27.45
C GLY A 22 -12.94 4.97 -26.47
N ASP A 23 -13.68 3.92 -26.81
CA ASP A 23 -14.91 3.53 -26.09
C ASP A 23 -14.69 3.25 -24.61
N GLN A 24 -13.54 2.70 -24.22
CA GLN A 24 -13.22 2.45 -22.81
C GLN A 24 -13.14 3.75 -21.98
N LEU A 25 -12.63 4.84 -22.58
CA LEU A 25 -12.61 6.15 -21.93
C LEU A 25 -13.99 6.78 -21.89
N ASN A 26 -14.76 6.61 -22.97
CA ASN A 26 -16.14 7.09 -23.05
C ASN A 26 -17.01 6.43 -21.98
N ASP A 27 -16.90 5.11 -21.84
CA ASP A 27 -17.60 4.33 -20.81
C ASP A 27 -17.23 4.77 -19.40
N LEU A 28 -15.93 4.96 -19.12
CA LEU A 28 -15.46 5.46 -17.81
C LEU A 28 -16.00 6.88 -17.53
N THR A 29 -15.92 7.78 -18.52
CA THR A 29 -16.37 9.17 -18.37
C THR A 29 -17.86 9.20 -18.11
N ALA A 30 -18.64 8.51 -18.93
CA ALA A 30 -20.09 8.43 -18.79
C ALA A 30 -20.50 7.79 -17.45
N TRP A 31 -19.80 6.74 -17.01
CA TRP A 31 -20.03 6.14 -15.70
C TRP A 31 -19.78 7.11 -14.54
N ILE A 32 -18.61 7.74 -14.47
CA ILE A 32 -18.24 8.64 -13.37
C ILE A 32 -19.13 9.89 -13.33
N ARG A 33 -19.54 10.38 -14.51
CA ARG A 33 -20.43 11.55 -14.64
C ARG A 33 -21.91 11.21 -14.52
N SER A 34 -22.28 9.94 -14.36
CA SER A 34 -23.69 9.48 -14.44
C SER A 34 -24.39 10.03 -15.70
N ASP A 35 -23.71 9.93 -16.84
CA ASP A 35 -24.13 10.43 -18.15
C ASP A 35 -24.34 11.95 -18.25
N ALA A 36 -23.95 12.72 -17.23
CA ALA A 36 -23.98 14.18 -17.29
C ALA A 36 -22.98 14.70 -18.35
N PRO A 37 -23.37 15.68 -19.19
CA PRO A 37 -22.51 16.22 -20.25
C PRO A 37 -21.15 16.68 -19.73
N GLY A 38 -20.10 16.47 -20.52
CA GLY A 38 -18.75 16.98 -20.26
C GLY A 38 -17.66 15.96 -20.56
N ASP A 39 -16.54 16.46 -21.06
CA ASP A 39 -15.43 15.64 -21.53
C ASP A 39 -14.38 15.40 -20.44
N PRO A 40 -13.63 14.28 -20.51
CA PRO A 40 -12.47 14.09 -19.64
C PRO A 40 -11.38 15.09 -20.02
N ILE A 41 -10.73 15.69 -19.01
CA ILE A 41 -9.57 16.54 -19.23
C ILE A 41 -8.35 15.64 -19.42
N GLN A 42 -7.75 15.70 -20.60
CA GLN A 42 -6.54 14.96 -20.92
C GLN A 42 -5.37 15.92 -21.12
N SER A 43 -4.22 15.58 -20.53
CA SER A 43 -2.97 16.30 -20.76
C SER A 43 -1.85 15.29 -21.00
N SER A 44 -1.12 15.51 -22.10
CA SER A 44 0.13 14.80 -22.40
C SER A 44 1.36 15.52 -21.82
N TRP A 45 1.16 16.70 -21.21
CA TRP A 45 2.24 17.49 -20.64
C TRP A 45 2.89 16.77 -19.46
N ARG A 46 4.22 16.81 -19.41
CA ARG A 46 5.03 16.33 -18.28
C ARG A 46 6.11 17.36 -17.95
N PRO A 47 6.40 17.61 -16.66
CA PRO A 47 7.45 18.55 -16.27
C PRO A 47 8.85 18.06 -16.64
N THR A 48 9.03 16.74 -16.74
CA THR A 48 10.32 16.09 -17.05
C THR A 48 10.18 15.24 -18.31
N ARG A 49 11.15 15.34 -19.23
CA ARG A 49 11.16 14.50 -20.44
C ARG A 49 11.51 13.07 -20.05
N GLN A 50 10.74 12.10 -20.54
CA GLN A 50 11.04 10.68 -20.30
C GLN A 50 11.80 10.11 -21.49
N ARG A 51 12.93 9.44 -21.25
CA ARG A 51 13.72 8.78 -22.29
C ARG A 51 13.93 7.32 -21.98
N PHE A 52 13.70 6.49 -22.98
CA PHE A 52 13.88 5.04 -22.90
C PHE A 52 15.22 4.65 -23.51
N GLY A 53 15.89 3.67 -22.93
CA GLY A 53 17.22 3.26 -23.37
C GLY A 53 17.57 1.83 -23.00
N THR A 54 18.77 1.42 -23.38
CA THR A 54 19.35 0.11 -23.04
C THR A 54 20.78 0.27 -22.55
N LEU A 55 21.16 -0.52 -21.56
CA LEU A 55 22.55 -0.69 -21.15
C LEU A 55 23.01 -2.10 -21.56
N SER A 56 23.78 -2.17 -22.64
CA SER A 56 24.20 -3.43 -23.25
C SER A 56 25.69 -3.67 -23.02
N TRP A 57 26.05 -4.82 -22.43
CA TRP A 57 27.45 -5.21 -22.27
C TRP A 57 28.05 -5.68 -23.59
N LEU A 58 29.09 -4.99 -24.06
CA LEU A 58 29.74 -5.24 -25.35
C LEU A 58 31.24 -5.43 -25.15
N GLY A 59 31.68 -6.69 -25.12
CA GLY A 59 33.07 -7.05 -24.89
C GLY A 59 33.50 -6.75 -23.46
N ASN A 60 34.18 -5.61 -23.25
CA ASN A 60 34.79 -5.19 -21.99
C ASN A 60 34.18 -3.90 -21.41
N SER A 61 33.04 -3.44 -21.94
CA SER A 61 32.32 -2.29 -21.36
C SER A 61 30.86 -2.28 -21.77
N ALA A 62 30.04 -1.59 -20.99
CA ALA A 62 28.63 -1.37 -21.28
C ALA A 62 28.41 -0.09 -22.10
N ARG A 63 27.67 -0.23 -23.20
CA ARG A 63 27.14 0.88 -23.99
C ARG A 63 25.76 1.28 -23.46
N LEU A 64 25.59 2.54 -23.09
CA LEU A 64 24.30 3.14 -22.78
C LEU A 64 23.73 3.81 -24.04
N SER A 65 22.62 3.30 -24.57
CA SER A 65 21.93 3.85 -25.74
C SER A 65 20.57 4.42 -25.38
N PHE A 66 20.13 5.47 -26.08
CA PHE A 66 18.84 6.13 -25.86
C PHE A 66 17.93 6.05 -27.08
N ASP A 67 16.67 6.40 -26.87
CA ASP A 67 15.60 6.62 -27.86
C ASP A 67 15.16 5.36 -28.64
N LEU A 68 15.70 4.19 -28.27
CA LEU A 68 15.35 2.87 -28.80
C LEU A 68 15.60 2.69 -30.31
N GLU A 69 16.36 3.59 -30.91
CA GLU A 69 16.76 3.56 -32.32
C GLU A 69 18.14 2.91 -32.49
N PRO A 70 18.38 2.14 -33.57
CA PRO A 70 19.70 1.54 -33.83
C PRO A 70 20.84 2.57 -33.88
N ASP A 71 20.57 3.74 -34.46
CA ASP A 71 21.51 4.86 -34.62
C ASP A 71 21.25 6.01 -33.64
N GLY A 72 20.49 5.76 -32.58
CA GLY A 72 20.21 6.74 -31.53
C GLY A 72 21.46 7.14 -30.74
N PRO A 73 21.41 8.24 -29.98
CA PRO A 73 22.54 8.73 -29.19
C PRO A 73 22.97 7.69 -28.14
N PHE A 74 24.28 7.58 -27.92
CA PHE A 74 24.85 6.59 -26.98
C PHE A 74 26.12 7.07 -26.28
N ILE A 75 26.45 6.40 -25.17
CA ILE A 75 27.73 6.50 -24.45
C ILE A 75 28.40 5.12 -24.51
N ARG A 76 29.59 5.02 -25.15
CA ARG A 76 30.24 3.71 -25.42
C ARG A 76 30.74 2.98 -24.19
N HIS A 77 31.41 3.69 -23.28
CA HIS A 77 32.13 3.10 -22.15
C HIS A 77 31.49 3.56 -20.83
N PHE A 78 30.17 3.40 -20.71
CA PHE A 78 29.44 3.91 -19.55
C PHE A 78 29.81 3.16 -18.26
N VAL A 79 29.87 1.82 -18.33
CA VAL A 79 30.40 0.96 -17.27
C VAL A 79 31.55 0.14 -17.85
N PRO A 80 32.82 0.40 -17.50
CA PRO A 80 33.95 -0.39 -17.97
C PRO A 80 34.09 -1.71 -17.17
N GLU A 81 34.79 -2.68 -17.76
CA GLU A 81 35.24 -3.88 -17.04
C GLU A 81 36.30 -3.51 -16.00
N VAL A 82 36.13 -4.05 -14.80
CA VAL A 82 37.10 -3.97 -13.72
C VAL A 82 37.73 -5.35 -13.54
N PRO A 83 39.07 -5.46 -13.56
CA PRO A 83 39.77 -6.72 -13.31
C PRO A 83 39.39 -7.35 -11.97
N PRO A 84 39.53 -8.68 -11.84
CA PRO A 84 39.21 -9.37 -10.59
C PRO A 84 40.05 -8.86 -9.41
N ILE A 85 39.40 -8.56 -8.29
CA ILE A 85 40.04 -8.30 -7.00
C ILE A 85 40.11 -9.62 -6.21
N ARG A 86 41.32 -10.05 -5.81
CA ARG A 86 41.50 -11.31 -5.06
C ARG A 86 40.62 -11.33 -3.80
N PRO A 87 39.99 -12.47 -3.44
CA PRO A 87 40.17 -13.83 -3.99
C PRO A 87 39.32 -14.15 -5.23
N ARG A 88 38.51 -13.20 -5.72
CA ARG A 88 37.66 -13.41 -6.90
C ARG A 88 38.51 -13.58 -8.16
N ARG A 89 38.10 -14.50 -9.04
CA ARG A 89 38.77 -14.77 -10.33
C ARG A 89 38.07 -14.20 -11.57
N LYS A 90 36.76 -13.93 -11.50
CA LYS A 90 35.99 -13.35 -12.61
C LYS A 90 36.02 -11.82 -12.54
N ALA A 91 36.10 -11.16 -13.70
CA ALA A 91 36.01 -9.71 -13.80
C ALA A 91 34.65 -9.20 -13.32
N PHE A 92 34.54 -7.89 -13.10
CA PHE A 92 33.30 -7.20 -12.76
C PHE A 92 32.91 -6.25 -13.90
N PRO A 93 31.62 -6.18 -14.29
CA PRO A 93 30.51 -7.05 -13.91
C PRO A 93 30.53 -8.42 -14.63
N LYS A 94 30.23 -9.51 -13.90
CA LYS A 94 30.19 -10.88 -14.48
C LYS A 94 28.82 -11.29 -15.03
N ASP A 95 27.76 -10.59 -14.64
CA ASP A 95 26.37 -10.93 -14.96
C ASP A 95 25.47 -9.68 -14.94
N ASN A 96 24.17 -9.88 -15.19
CA ASN A 96 23.19 -8.81 -15.29
C ASN A 96 22.94 -8.05 -13.97
N LYS A 97 23.04 -8.75 -12.83
CA LYS A 97 22.84 -8.13 -11.51
C LYS A 97 24.01 -7.19 -11.21
N GLU A 98 25.24 -7.67 -11.39
CA GLU A 98 26.44 -6.86 -11.17
C GLU A 98 26.48 -5.66 -12.12
N LEU A 99 26.10 -5.82 -13.39
CA LEU A 99 26.05 -4.72 -14.35
C LEU A 99 25.01 -3.66 -13.95
N THR A 100 23.87 -4.09 -13.44
CA THR A 100 22.81 -3.19 -12.97
C THR A 100 23.26 -2.39 -11.74
N LEU A 101 23.94 -3.04 -10.78
CA LEU A 101 24.51 -2.34 -9.62
C LEU A 101 25.63 -1.38 -10.03
N ALA A 102 26.51 -1.79 -10.94
CA ALA A 102 27.56 -0.92 -11.48
C ALA A 102 26.96 0.36 -12.11
N ALA A 103 25.89 0.21 -12.89
CA ALA A 103 25.18 1.33 -13.49
C ALA A 103 24.51 2.23 -12.44
N ALA A 104 23.89 1.65 -11.41
CA ALA A 104 23.27 2.40 -10.32
C ALA A 104 24.30 3.28 -9.59
N TRP A 105 25.49 2.74 -9.30
CA TRP A 105 26.59 3.51 -8.73
C TRP A 105 27.08 4.60 -9.68
N LYS A 106 27.25 4.28 -10.97
CA LYS A 106 27.68 5.26 -11.97
C LYS A 106 26.73 6.45 -12.09
N PHE A 107 25.42 6.22 -12.00
CA PHE A 107 24.44 7.29 -11.97
C PHE A 107 24.46 8.07 -10.64
N SER A 108 24.63 7.38 -9.51
CA SER A 108 24.77 8.01 -8.19
C SER A 108 25.98 8.95 -8.11
N GLU A 109 27.12 8.56 -8.70
CA GLU A 109 28.31 9.41 -8.85
C GLU A 109 28.03 10.71 -9.61
N GLN A 110 27.05 10.70 -10.53
CA GLN A 110 26.60 11.87 -11.28
C GLN A 110 25.52 12.67 -10.54
N GLY A 111 25.29 12.38 -9.25
CA GLY A 111 24.26 13.04 -8.43
C GLY A 111 22.83 12.57 -8.74
N LYS A 112 22.63 11.51 -9.53
CA LYS A 112 21.31 11.00 -9.89
C LYS A 112 20.86 9.91 -8.91
N ARG A 113 19.61 10.00 -8.44
CA ARG A 113 18.98 8.90 -7.69
C ARG A 113 18.62 7.78 -8.66
N ALA A 114 19.04 6.55 -8.34
CA ALA A 114 18.81 5.38 -9.18
C ALA A 114 17.88 4.39 -8.47
N LEU A 115 16.84 3.96 -9.18
CA LEU A 115 15.91 2.92 -8.75
C LEU A 115 16.10 1.68 -9.60
N VAL A 116 16.47 0.56 -8.97
CA VAL A 116 16.52 -0.77 -9.59
C VAL A 116 15.17 -1.43 -9.37
N PHE A 117 14.44 -1.68 -10.45
CA PHE A 117 13.15 -2.34 -10.42
C PHE A 117 13.27 -3.84 -10.64
N CYS A 118 12.91 -4.61 -9.61
CA CYS A 118 12.83 -6.06 -9.68
C CYS A 118 11.38 -6.49 -9.91
N THR A 119 11.14 -7.40 -10.84
CA THR A 119 9.78 -7.94 -11.11
C THR A 119 9.25 -8.87 -10.01
N GLN A 120 10.14 -9.35 -9.14
CA GLN A 120 9.85 -10.27 -8.03
C GLN A 120 10.61 -9.84 -6.78
N ARG A 121 10.07 -10.23 -5.61
CA ARG A 121 10.61 -9.88 -4.29
C ARG A 121 11.97 -10.55 -4.04
N ASP A 122 12.10 -11.84 -4.31
CA ASP A 122 13.34 -12.61 -4.05
C ASP A 122 14.54 -12.07 -4.84
N HIS A 123 14.28 -11.46 -5.99
CA HIS A 123 15.32 -10.76 -6.75
C HIS A 123 15.88 -9.55 -5.98
N VAL A 124 15.05 -8.84 -5.21
CA VAL A 124 15.47 -7.69 -4.40
C VAL A 124 16.50 -8.10 -3.35
N GLU A 125 16.24 -9.18 -2.62
CA GLU A 125 17.19 -9.72 -1.63
C GLU A 125 18.50 -10.15 -2.30
N GLY A 126 18.42 -10.85 -3.44
CA GLY A 126 19.61 -11.23 -4.20
C GLY A 126 20.44 -10.05 -4.71
N PHE A 127 19.81 -8.90 -5.01
CA PHE A 127 20.51 -7.65 -5.30
C PHE A 127 21.17 -7.04 -4.06
N ALA A 128 20.50 -7.09 -2.91
CA ALA A 128 21.05 -6.63 -1.63
C ALA A 128 22.34 -7.39 -1.27
N GLU A 129 22.29 -8.73 -1.30
CA GLU A 129 23.45 -9.59 -1.03
C GLU A 129 24.60 -9.33 -2.00
N THR A 130 24.28 -9.18 -3.29
CA THR A 130 25.28 -8.89 -4.32
C THR A 130 25.94 -7.53 -4.08
N ALA A 131 25.17 -6.49 -3.71
CA ALA A 131 25.72 -5.17 -3.40
C ALA A 131 26.67 -5.22 -2.19
N LEU A 132 26.30 -5.96 -1.14
CA LEU A 132 27.15 -6.16 0.05
C LEU A 132 28.43 -6.94 -0.25
N ASP A 133 28.36 -8.01 -1.07
CA ASP A 133 29.54 -8.76 -1.51
C ASP A 133 30.49 -7.89 -2.35
N LEU A 134 29.94 -7.13 -3.31
CA LEU A 134 30.72 -6.23 -4.16
C LEU A 134 31.37 -5.10 -3.37
N GLN A 135 30.67 -4.53 -2.39
CA GLN A 135 31.25 -3.51 -1.50
C GLN A 135 32.38 -4.10 -0.66
N ARG A 136 32.17 -5.27 -0.05
CA ARG A 136 33.19 -5.96 0.76
C ARG A 136 34.45 -6.27 -0.06
N ARG A 137 34.29 -6.59 -1.34
CA ARG A 137 35.39 -6.87 -2.27
C ARG A 137 36.05 -5.61 -2.85
N GLY A 138 35.51 -4.43 -2.59
CA GLY A 138 36.05 -3.15 -3.06
C GLY A 138 35.65 -2.77 -4.50
N PHE A 139 34.64 -3.42 -5.09
CA PHE A 139 34.12 -3.02 -6.41
C PHE A 139 33.17 -1.82 -6.33
N LEU A 140 32.41 -1.72 -5.24
CA LEU A 140 31.44 -0.65 -5.03
C LEU A 140 31.80 0.13 -3.75
N PRO A 141 32.07 1.43 -3.81
CA PRO A 141 32.28 2.25 -2.61
C PRO A 141 30.98 2.45 -1.83
N SER A 142 31.06 2.89 -0.58
CA SER A 142 29.87 3.36 0.15
C SER A 142 29.30 4.61 -0.53
N LEU A 143 27.98 4.71 -0.61
CA LEU A 143 27.26 5.87 -1.15
C LEU A 143 26.91 6.90 -0.07
N LEU A 144 27.17 6.59 1.21
CA LEU A 144 26.90 7.51 2.32
C LEU A 144 27.95 8.61 2.40
N ALA A 145 27.49 9.84 2.63
CA ALA A 145 28.35 10.94 3.04
C ALA A 145 28.65 10.90 4.55
N ASN A 146 27.65 10.53 5.36
CA ASN A 146 27.75 10.42 6.81
C ASN A 146 27.04 9.14 7.29
N ALA A 147 27.78 8.26 7.98
CA ALA A 147 27.21 7.02 8.53
C ALA A 147 26.17 7.27 9.64
N GLN A 148 26.27 8.38 10.38
CA GLN A 148 25.35 8.69 11.48
C GLN A 148 23.91 8.93 11.01
N GLU A 149 23.72 9.33 9.74
CA GLU A 149 22.39 9.61 9.19
C GLU A 149 21.51 8.34 9.12
N VAL A 150 22.12 7.15 9.05
CA VAL A 150 21.38 5.89 8.93
C VAL A 150 21.28 5.09 10.24
N GLU A 151 21.96 5.50 11.31
CA GLU A 151 22.06 4.71 12.55
C GLU A 151 20.70 4.43 13.19
N ARG A 152 19.78 5.40 13.17
CA ARG A 152 18.42 5.21 13.67
C ARG A 152 17.66 4.15 12.87
N ALA A 153 17.68 4.25 11.55
CA ALA A 153 17.03 3.26 10.67
C ALA A 153 17.66 1.87 10.82
N MET A 154 18.98 1.81 11.04
CA MET A 154 19.67 0.56 11.33
C MET A 154 19.28 0.00 12.71
N ALA A 155 19.13 0.82 13.75
CA ALA A 155 18.68 0.37 15.07
C ALA A 155 17.26 -0.22 15.01
N VAL A 156 16.33 0.48 14.37
CA VAL A 156 14.97 -0.04 14.10
C VAL A 156 15.05 -1.32 13.27
N GLY A 157 15.87 -1.34 12.22
CA GLY A 157 16.05 -2.52 11.38
C GLY A 157 16.59 -3.74 12.14
N ARG A 158 17.58 -3.53 13.02
CA ARG A 158 18.13 -4.61 13.87
C ARG A 158 17.05 -5.22 14.75
N GLU A 159 16.19 -4.40 15.33
CA GLU A 159 15.12 -4.86 16.23
C GLU A 159 14.01 -5.63 15.49
N TRP A 160 13.63 -5.20 14.29
CA TRP A 160 12.51 -5.77 13.54
C TRP A 160 12.90 -6.87 12.53
N LEU A 161 14.15 -6.89 12.06
CA LEU A 161 14.63 -7.84 11.03
C LEU A 161 15.86 -8.65 11.47
N GLY A 162 16.55 -8.20 12.52
CA GLY A 162 17.86 -8.73 12.92
C GLY A 162 19.03 -8.03 12.21
N ALA A 163 20.18 -7.97 12.89
CA ALA A 163 21.36 -7.24 12.42
C ALA A 163 21.96 -7.75 11.10
N GLU A 164 21.85 -9.05 10.84
CA GLU A 164 22.40 -9.67 9.62
C GLU A 164 21.46 -9.59 8.41
N HIS A 165 20.24 -9.08 8.57
CA HIS A 165 19.30 -8.99 7.47
C HIS A 165 19.85 -8.09 6.35
N PRO A 166 19.82 -8.51 5.06
CA PRO A 166 20.43 -7.75 3.97
C PRO A 166 19.92 -6.31 3.86
N ALA A 167 18.63 -6.08 4.10
CA ALA A 167 18.06 -4.74 4.09
C ALA A 167 18.69 -3.79 5.13
N VAL A 168 18.99 -4.30 6.33
CA VAL A 168 19.61 -3.52 7.41
C VAL A 168 21.07 -3.22 7.07
N ARG A 169 21.80 -4.22 6.59
CA ARG A 169 23.21 -4.08 6.21
C ARG A 169 23.43 -3.16 5.01
N CYS A 170 22.49 -3.14 4.06
CA CYS A 170 22.55 -2.26 2.89
C CYS A 170 22.47 -0.78 3.25
N LEU A 171 21.82 -0.41 4.37
CA LEU A 171 21.79 0.98 4.84
C LEU A 171 23.19 1.53 5.09
N ALA A 172 24.09 0.72 5.65
CA ALA A 172 25.48 1.12 5.96
C ALA A 172 26.31 1.47 4.71
N ILE A 173 25.86 1.09 3.51
CA ILE A 173 26.50 1.41 2.23
C ILE A 173 25.68 2.39 1.38
N GLY A 174 24.59 2.94 1.93
CA GLY A 174 23.74 3.95 1.28
C GLY A 174 22.74 3.38 0.28
N VAL A 175 22.38 2.11 0.42
CA VAL A 175 21.42 1.42 -0.44
C VAL A 175 20.14 1.12 0.32
N ALA A 176 19.00 1.55 -0.24
CA ALA A 176 17.68 1.21 0.26
C ALA A 176 17.18 -0.10 -0.36
N ILE A 177 16.75 -1.04 0.48
CA ILE A 177 16.03 -2.24 0.06
C ILE A 177 14.56 -2.07 0.43
N HIS A 178 13.65 -2.29 -0.53
CA HIS A 178 12.24 -2.03 -0.30
C HIS A 178 11.30 -3.03 -0.99
N HIS A 179 10.46 -3.71 -0.19
CA HIS A 179 9.33 -4.52 -0.64
C HIS A 179 8.27 -4.60 0.46
N GLY A 180 7.03 -4.97 0.11
CA GLY A 180 5.88 -4.96 1.04
C GLY A 180 5.91 -6.00 2.16
N ARG A 181 6.94 -6.86 2.24
CA ARG A 181 7.14 -7.80 3.37
C ARG A 181 8.10 -7.25 4.44
N LEU A 182 8.69 -6.07 4.23
CA LEU A 182 9.50 -5.46 5.28
C LEU A 182 8.59 -4.83 6.35
N PRO A 183 8.94 -4.90 7.64
CA PRO A 183 8.15 -4.33 8.72
C PRO A 183 7.89 -2.84 8.52
N GLY A 184 6.64 -2.42 8.74
CA GLY A 184 6.21 -1.02 8.59
C GLY A 184 7.06 -0.01 9.37
N PRO A 185 7.49 -0.28 10.63
CA PRO A 185 8.41 0.59 11.36
C PRO A 185 9.75 0.80 10.65
N PHE A 186 10.35 -0.26 10.09
CA PHE A 186 11.60 -0.15 9.33
C PHE A 186 11.40 0.60 8.00
N LEU A 187 10.32 0.29 7.27
CA LEU A 187 10.00 0.97 6.02
C LEU A 187 9.89 2.50 6.23
N ARG A 188 9.13 2.97 7.23
CA ARG A 188 9.00 4.41 7.53
C ARG A 188 10.35 5.14 7.70
N GLU A 189 11.32 4.48 8.33
CA GLU A 189 12.68 5.02 8.50
C GLU A 189 13.42 5.09 7.15
N VAL A 190 13.36 4.01 6.35
CA VAL A 190 13.93 3.97 4.99
C VAL A 190 13.33 5.06 4.09
N GLU A 191 12.01 5.25 4.15
CA GLU A 191 11.27 6.27 3.39
C GLU A 191 11.70 7.69 3.76
N THR A 192 11.89 7.95 5.05
CA THR A 192 12.39 9.24 5.56
C THR A 192 13.78 9.54 4.99
N LEU A 193 14.68 8.55 4.97
CA LEU A 193 16.03 8.69 4.41
C LEU A 193 16.02 8.89 2.89
N LEU A 194 15.08 8.25 2.18
CA LEU A 194 14.89 8.44 0.73
C LEU A 194 14.35 9.84 0.40
N ALA A 195 13.41 10.34 1.20
CA ALA A 195 12.89 11.70 1.07
C ALA A 195 14.00 12.73 1.29
N ALA A 196 14.79 12.57 2.37
CA ALA A 196 15.95 13.40 2.68
C ALA A 196 17.09 13.30 1.65
N GLY A 197 17.12 12.24 0.83
CA GLY A 197 18.16 12.03 -0.18
C GLY A 197 19.46 11.44 0.35
N VAL A 198 19.45 10.92 1.58
CA VAL A 198 20.57 10.19 2.19
C VAL A 198 20.82 8.90 1.41
N LEU A 199 19.76 8.15 1.09
CA LEU A 199 19.83 6.93 0.29
C LEU A 199 19.63 7.27 -1.19
N ARG A 200 20.65 7.02 -2.03
CA ARG A 200 20.66 7.42 -3.45
C ARG A 200 20.37 6.28 -4.42
N VAL A 201 20.57 5.05 -3.97
CA VAL A 201 20.26 3.84 -4.73
C VAL A 201 19.18 3.07 -3.99
N THR A 202 18.12 2.71 -4.70
CA THR A 202 17.02 1.91 -4.18
C THR A 202 16.87 0.65 -5.01
N VAL A 203 16.72 -0.51 -4.38
CA VAL A 203 16.32 -1.75 -5.03
C VAL A 203 14.94 -2.11 -4.52
N ALA A 204 13.98 -2.26 -5.42
CA ALA A 204 12.60 -2.47 -5.02
C ALA A 204 11.79 -3.38 -5.95
N SER A 205 10.76 -4.01 -5.39
CA SER A 205 9.77 -4.82 -6.11
C SER A 205 8.52 -4.00 -6.48
N PRO A 206 7.58 -4.54 -7.28
CA PRO A 206 6.44 -3.78 -7.80
C PRO A 206 5.46 -3.29 -6.74
N THR A 207 5.45 -3.87 -5.53
CA THR A 207 4.62 -3.37 -4.40
C THR A 207 4.97 -1.93 -4.01
N LEU A 208 6.18 -1.47 -4.35
CA LEU A 208 6.61 -0.07 -4.22
C LEU A 208 5.84 0.89 -5.13
N ALA A 209 5.28 0.38 -6.23
CA ALA A 209 4.75 1.20 -7.31
C ALA A 209 3.43 1.91 -6.97
N GLN A 210 2.85 1.71 -5.78
CA GLN A 210 1.55 2.27 -5.40
C GLN A 210 1.56 3.17 -4.15
N GLY A 211 2.47 2.98 -3.19
CA GLY A 211 2.37 3.63 -1.86
C GLY A 211 3.23 4.87 -1.60
N LEU A 212 4.32 5.08 -2.36
CA LEU A 212 5.33 6.08 -2.02
C LEU A 212 5.75 6.94 -3.22
N ASN A 213 6.03 8.22 -2.97
CA ASN A 213 6.52 9.19 -3.97
C ASN A 213 8.03 9.00 -4.29
N LEU A 214 8.46 7.74 -4.52
CA LEU A 214 9.81 7.42 -4.96
C LEU A 214 9.99 7.76 -6.43
N ASN A 215 10.17 9.05 -6.70
CA ASN A 215 10.60 9.54 -7.99
C ASN A 215 12.14 9.44 -8.03
N ALA A 216 12.67 8.73 -9.02
CA ALA A 216 14.11 8.56 -9.24
C ALA A 216 14.50 9.22 -10.56
N ALA A 217 15.70 9.78 -10.64
CA ALA A 217 16.19 10.33 -11.91
C ALA A 217 16.39 9.21 -12.96
N VAL A 218 16.75 8.00 -12.48
CA VAL A 218 17.02 6.84 -13.32
C VAL A 218 16.29 5.62 -12.79
N LEU A 219 15.60 4.92 -13.68
CA LEU A 219 15.00 3.61 -13.48
C LEU A 219 15.77 2.57 -14.26
N LEU A 220 16.35 1.59 -13.56
CA LEU A 220 17.09 0.46 -14.11
C LEU A 220 16.22 -0.80 -14.04
N ILE A 221 16.06 -1.47 -15.17
CA ILE A 221 15.20 -2.65 -15.30
C ILE A 221 16.06 -3.84 -15.71
N PRO A 222 16.52 -4.67 -14.75
CA PRO A 222 17.30 -5.87 -15.04
C PRO A 222 16.49 -7.00 -15.71
N ASN A 223 15.19 -7.11 -15.43
CA ASN A 223 14.34 -8.19 -15.95
C ASN A 223 12.96 -7.67 -16.35
N LEU A 224 12.39 -8.24 -17.41
CA LEU A 224 11.05 -7.93 -17.92
C LEU A 224 10.02 -9.01 -17.56
N TYR A 225 10.46 -10.11 -16.94
CA TYR A 225 9.62 -11.29 -16.70
C TYR A 225 9.40 -11.54 -15.20
N ARG A 226 8.20 -12.00 -14.85
CA ARG A 226 7.80 -12.49 -13.53
C ARG A 226 7.32 -13.94 -13.69
N ALA A 227 7.95 -14.88 -12.99
CA ALA A 227 7.61 -16.31 -13.08
C ALA A 227 7.47 -16.84 -14.52
N GLY A 228 8.38 -16.42 -15.42
CA GLY A 228 8.35 -16.81 -16.84
C GLY A 228 7.44 -15.97 -17.74
N THR A 229 6.53 -15.17 -17.17
CA THR A 229 5.58 -14.33 -17.92
C THR A 229 6.08 -12.90 -18.05
N LEU A 230 5.96 -12.31 -19.24
CA LEU A 230 6.33 -10.90 -19.47
C LEU A 230 5.40 -9.98 -18.67
N ILE A 231 5.94 -8.95 -18.01
CA ILE A 231 5.12 -7.92 -17.36
C ILE A 231 4.24 -7.21 -18.39
N THR A 232 3.04 -6.82 -17.98
CA THR A 232 2.10 -6.13 -18.87
C THR A 232 2.58 -4.70 -19.18
N GLY A 233 2.09 -4.14 -20.29
CA GLY A 233 2.37 -2.74 -20.64
C GLY A 233 1.90 -1.76 -19.55
N GLU A 234 0.78 -2.07 -18.88
CA GLU A 234 0.23 -1.27 -17.78
C GLU A 234 1.12 -1.29 -16.54
N GLU A 235 1.58 -2.49 -16.12
CA GLU A 235 2.53 -2.61 -15.01
C GLU A 235 3.82 -1.84 -15.34
N PHE A 236 4.34 -2.04 -16.55
CA PHE A 236 5.53 -1.33 -16.99
C PHE A 236 5.34 0.20 -17.03
N ALA A 237 4.19 0.70 -17.50
CA ALA A 237 3.88 2.12 -17.55
C ALA A 237 3.83 2.76 -16.15
N ASN A 238 3.24 2.06 -15.16
CA ASN A 238 3.19 2.51 -13.76
C ASN A 238 4.59 2.69 -13.17
N VAL A 239 5.48 1.74 -13.45
CA VAL A 239 6.86 1.77 -12.94
C VAL A 239 7.68 2.82 -13.70
N ALA A 240 7.59 2.84 -15.04
CA ALA A 240 8.29 3.80 -15.88
C ALA A 240 7.96 5.25 -15.51
N GLY A 241 6.69 5.54 -15.14
CA GLY A 241 6.24 6.85 -14.69
C GLY A 241 6.98 7.44 -13.49
N ARG A 242 7.76 6.63 -12.76
CA ARG A 242 8.58 7.06 -11.61
C ARG A 242 9.94 7.62 -12.00
N ALA A 243 10.31 7.53 -13.28
CA ALA A 243 11.53 8.11 -13.80
C ALA A 243 11.36 9.61 -14.09
N GLY A 244 12.19 10.42 -13.43
CA GLY A 244 12.22 11.88 -13.51
C GLY A 244 11.49 12.54 -12.35
N ARG A 245 12.22 13.26 -11.49
CA ARG A 245 11.62 14.08 -10.43
C ARG A 245 11.20 15.43 -10.99
N ALA A 246 9.90 15.72 -10.86
CA ALA A 246 9.34 17.01 -11.28
C ALA A 246 10.14 18.18 -10.68
N PHE A 247 10.48 19.16 -11.51
CA PHE A 247 11.23 20.37 -11.17
C PHE A 247 12.66 20.15 -10.62
N VAL A 248 13.17 18.92 -10.60
CA VAL A 248 14.54 18.61 -10.18
C VAL A 248 15.35 18.03 -11.33
N ASP A 249 14.79 17.07 -12.05
CA ASP A 249 15.47 16.40 -13.16
C ASP A 249 14.94 16.95 -14.50
N LEU A 250 15.86 17.26 -15.43
CA LEU A 250 15.51 17.63 -16.81
C LEU A 250 14.97 16.43 -17.61
N GLU A 251 15.55 15.26 -17.38
CA GLU A 251 15.19 14.00 -18.03
C GLU A 251 15.07 12.87 -17.01
N GLY A 252 14.04 12.04 -17.16
CA GLY A 252 13.85 10.77 -16.46
C GLY A 252 14.27 9.62 -17.37
N LEU A 253 15.25 8.84 -16.95
CA LEU A 253 15.81 7.75 -17.76
C LEU A 253 15.19 6.40 -17.37
N VAL A 254 14.70 5.64 -18.35
CA VAL A 254 14.21 4.27 -18.17
C VAL A 254 15.07 3.32 -19.00
N ILE A 255 15.88 2.50 -18.34
CA ILE A 255 16.96 1.75 -18.98
C ILE A 255 16.79 0.25 -18.71
N HIS A 256 16.64 -0.54 -19.78
CA HIS A 256 16.73 -1.99 -19.66
C HIS A 256 18.20 -2.44 -19.68
N VAL A 257 18.60 -3.23 -18.67
CA VAL A 257 19.99 -3.70 -18.50
C VAL A 257 20.17 -5.11 -19.06
N MET A 258 21.17 -5.27 -19.94
CA MET A 258 21.47 -6.52 -20.64
C MET A 258 22.98 -6.82 -20.62
N HIS A 259 23.42 -7.71 -19.73
CA HIS A 259 24.77 -8.28 -19.76
C HIS A 259 24.97 -9.23 -20.95
N GLN A 260 23.89 -9.85 -21.42
CA GLN A 260 23.83 -10.60 -22.67
C GLN A 260 22.81 -9.91 -23.59
N PRO A 261 23.25 -8.96 -24.45
CA PRO A 261 22.38 -8.13 -25.27
C PRO A 261 21.97 -8.84 -26.57
N GLU A 262 21.20 -9.92 -26.44
CA GLU A 262 20.67 -10.65 -27.59
C GLU A 262 19.55 -9.87 -28.31
N ASN A 263 19.45 -10.01 -29.63
CA ASN A 263 18.53 -9.24 -30.46
C ASN A 263 17.05 -9.37 -30.04
N TRP A 264 16.62 -10.56 -29.61
CA TRP A 264 15.24 -10.77 -29.16
C TRP A 264 14.92 -9.98 -27.88
N ARG A 265 15.90 -9.72 -26.99
CA ARG A 265 15.70 -8.90 -25.79
C ARG A 265 15.51 -7.44 -26.14
N HIS A 266 16.27 -6.94 -27.11
CA HIS A 266 16.08 -5.61 -27.67
C HIS A 266 14.71 -5.44 -28.34
N GLN A 267 14.25 -6.48 -29.06
CA GLN A 267 12.91 -6.49 -29.64
C GLN A 267 11.83 -6.50 -28.55
N ARG A 268 11.96 -7.36 -27.54
CA ARG A 268 10.98 -7.47 -26.45
C ARG A 268 10.87 -6.18 -25.64
N TRP A 269 11.99 -5.50 -25.43
CA TRP A 269 12.01 -4.18 -24.81
C TRP A 269 11.24 -3.14 -25.62
N ARG A 270 11.45 -3.08 -26.95
CA ARG A 270 10.71 -2.17 -27.84
C ARG A 270 9.21 -2.48 -27.85
N GLU A 271 8.84 -3.76 -27.88
CA GLU A 271 7.44 -4.20 -27.81
C GLU A 271 6.79 -3.79 -26.50
N LEU A 272 7.47 -3.98 -25.37
CA LEU A 272 6.96 -3.57 -24.05
C LEU A 272 6.83 -2.05 -23.90
N VAL A 273 7.81 -1.28 -24.39
CA VAL A 273 7.72 0.19 -24.38
C VAL A 273 6.58 0.67 -25.28
N THR A 274 6.30 -0.02 -26.38
CA THR A 274 5.17 0.30 -27.25
C THR A 274 3.85 -0.08 -26.59
N SER A 275 3.76 -1.23 -25.95
CA SER A 275 2.53 -1.67 -25.27
C SER A 275 2.22 -0.84 -24.02
N ALA A 276 3.21 -0.24 -23.35
CA ALA A 276 2.95 0.74 -22.30
C ALA A 276 2.27 2.03 -22.78
N LYS A 277 2.32 2.32 -24.09
CA LYS A 277 1.56 3.43 -24.68
C LYS A 277 0.09 3.05 -24.91
N THR A 278 -0.20 1.77 -25.13
CA THR A 278 -1.56 1.25 -25.24
C THR A 278 -2.13 1.03 -23.85
N ARG A 279 -3.23 1.72 -23.54
CA ARG A 279 -3.83 1.72 -22.21
C ARG A 279 -5.17 1.02 -22.29
N SER A 280 -5.40 0.00 -21.45
CA SER A 280 -6.69 -0.67 -21.37
C SER A 280 -7.33 -0.46 -20.00
N LEU A 281 -8.66 -0.53 -19.96
CA LEU A 281 -9.42 -0.48 -18.72
C LEU A 281 -10.61 -1.43 -18.85
N SER A 282 -10.71 -2.36 -17.90
CA SER A 282 -11.85 -3.27 -17.80
C SER A 282 -12.42 -3.23 -16.39
N SER A 283 -13.73 -3.39 -16.28
CA SER A 283 -14.39 -3.62 -15.00
C SER A 283 -13.78 -4.86 -14.33
N GLY A 284 -13.42 -4.73 -13.05
CA GLY A 284 -12.89 -5.85 -12.27
C GLY A 284 -13.83 -7.05 -12.22
N ILE A 285 -15.14 -6.81 -12.30
CA ILE A 285 -16.16 -7.86 -12.38
C ILE A 285 -16.01 -8.66 -13.68
N ILE A 286 -15.82 -7.99 -14.83
CA ILE A 286 -15.62 -8.66 -16.13
C ILE A 286 -14.36 -9.54 -16.06
N VAL A 287 -13.27 -9.02 -15.47
CA VAL A 287 -12.00 -9.75 -15.35
C VAL A 287 -12.19 -11.05 -14.56
N VAL A 288 -12.85 -10.98 -13.39
CA VAL A 288 -13.11 -12.17 -12.56
C VAL A 288 -14.05 -13.15 -13.28
N VAL A 289 -15.16 -12.65 -13.81
CA VAL A 289 -16.19 -13.50 -14.44
C VAL A 289 -15.66 -14.16 -15.71
N ASN A 290 -14.87 -13.46 -16.54
CA ASN A 290 -14.26 -14.07 -17.73
C ASN A 290 -13.33 -15.22 -17.39
N GLU A 291 -12.55 -15.07 -16.32
CA GLU A 291 -11.63 -16.12 -15.88
C GLU A 291 -12.39 -17.32 -15.31
N VAL A 292 -13.45 -17.09 -14.54
CA VAL A 292 -14.36 -18.15 -14.07
C VAL A 292 -15.03 -18.86 -15.25
N ILE A 293 -15.57 -18.11 -16.22
CA ILE A 293 -16.15 -18.67 -17.47
C ILE A 293 -15.12 -19.54 -18.17
N ARG A 294 -13.88 -19.06 -18.35
CA ARG A 294 -12.82 -19.80 -19.03
C ARG A 294 -12.59 -21.15 -18.36
N ARG A 295 -12.41 -21.18 -17.03
CA ARG A 295 -12.12 -22.43 -16.28
C ARG A 295 -13.29 -23.40 -16.27
N LEU A 296 -14.52 -22.90 -16.09
CA LEU A 296 -15.73 -23.72 -16.15
C LEU A 296 -15.96 -24.28 -17.56
N ALA A 297 -15.67 -23.50 -18.60
CA ALA A 297 -15.74 -23.93 -19.99
C ALA A 297 -14.74 -25.05 -20.29
N THR A 298 -13.48 -24.91 -19.85
CA THR A 298 -12.45 -25.94 -19.99
C THR A 298 -12.84 -27.24 -19.29
N SER A 299 -13.57 -27.15 -18.18
CA SER A 299 -14.04 -28.29 -17.39
C SER A 299 -15.36 -28.90 -17.92
N GLY A 300 -15.88 -28.39 -19.05
CA GLY A 300 -17.09 -28.93 -19.68
C GLY A 300 -18.40 -28.58 -18.96
N VAL A 301 -18.40 -27.68 -17.97
CA VAL A 301 -19.61 -27.31 -17.21
C VAL A 301 -20.69 -26.75 -18.14
N PHE A 302 -20.30 -25.94 -19.12
CA PHE A 302 -21.22 -25.35 -20.09
C PHE A 302 -21.70 -26.32 -21.19
N ALA A 303 -21.18 -27.55 -21.23
CA ALA A 303 -21.72 -28.59 -22.12
C ALA A 303 -23.00 -29.23 -21.55
N ARG A 304 -23.33 -28.96 -20.29
CA ARG A 304 -24.53 -29.47 -19.63
C ARG A 304 -25.78 -28.67 -20.02
N GLY A 305 -26.89 -29.36 -20.29
CA GLY A 305 -28.18 -28.71 -20.57
C GLY A 305 -28.82 -28.04 -19.34
N ASP A 306 -28.41 -28.45 -18.13
CA ASP A 306 -28.88 -27.98 -16.82
C ASP A 306 -27.83 -27.11 -16.09
N ALA A 307 -26.83 -26.57 -16.80
CA ALA A 307 -25.67 -25.92 -16.18
C ALA A 307 -26.04 -24.82 -15.17
N MET A 308 -27.13 -24.07 -15.42
CA MET A 308 -27.60 -23.00 -14.53
C MET A 308 -28.08 -23.53 -13.19
N ASP A 309 -28.96 -24.53 -13.21
CA ASP A 309 -29.50 -25.15 -12.01
C ASP A 309 -28.41 -25.90 -11.25
N TYR A 310 -27.47 -26.51 -11.98
CA TYR A 310 -26.30 -27.17 -11.39
C TYR A 310 -25.45 -26.18 -10.58
N LEU A 311 -25.08 -25.03 -11.17
CA LEU A 311 -24.26 -24.00 -10.50
C LEU A 311 -25.00 -23.26 -9.38
N SER A 312 -26.32 -23.07 -9.46
CA SER A 312 -27.09 -22.32 -8.45
C SER A 312 -27.46 -23.15 -7.21
N SER A 313 -27.32 -24.48 -7.28
CA SER A 313 -27.71 -25.40 -6.21
C SER A 313 -26.52 -26.17 -5.59
N THR A 314 -25.47 -26.41 -6.38
CA THR A 314 -24.35 -27.26 -6.01
C THR A 314 -23.07 -26.46 -5.84
N GLN A 315 -22.45 -26.59 -4.67
CA GLN A 315 -21.25 -25.84 -4.28
C GLN A 315 -20.01 -26.36 -5.01
N ASP A 316 -19.80 -27.67 -5.01
CA ASP A 316 -18.69 -28.36 -5.69
C ASP A 316 -18.69 -28.13 -7.21
N ALA A 317 -19.82 -27.73 -7.81
CA ALA A 317 -19.92 -27.41 -9.23
C ALA A 317 -19.01 -26.26 -9.67
N TRP A 318 -18.58 -25.40 -8.73
CA TRP A 318 -17.69 -24.26 -8.99
C TRP A 318 -16.19 -24.62 -8.88
N PHE A 319 -15.87 -25.84 -8.42
CA PHE A 319 -14.51 -26.29 -8.15
C PHE A 319 -14.20 -27.57 -8.94
N PRO A 320 -14.05 -27.49 -10.27
CA PRO A 320 -13.74 -28.66 -11.08
C PRO A 320 -12.34 -29.20 -10.77
N ASP A 321 -12.14 -30.52 -10.89
CA ASP A 321 -10.86 -31.24 -10.61
C ASP A 321 -9.67 -30.83 -11.50
N ALA A 322 -9.83 -29.84 -12.38
CA ALA A 322 -8.75 -29.35 -13.22
C ALA A 322 -7.67 -28.71 -12.34
N VAL A 323 -6.47 -29.29 -12.37
CA VAL A 323 -5.28 -28.73 -11.72
C VAL A 323 -5.05 -27.34 -12.32
N ASP A 324 -5.17 -26.30 -11.48
CA ASP A 324 -4.72 -24.95 -11.82
C ASP A 324 -3.33 -25.08 -12.45
N GLY A 325 -3.16 -24.61 -13.69
CA GLY A 325 -1.87 -24.71 -14.35
C GLY A 325 -0.82 -23.99 -13.51
N GLU A 326 0.41 -24.53 -13.42
CA GLU A 326 1.53 -23.93 -12.66
C GLU A 326 1.83 -22.45 -13.02
N MET A 327 1.21 -21.94 -14.09
CA MET A 327 1.36 -20.59 -14.63
C MET A 327 0.17 -19.64 -14.34
N GLU A 328 -0.92 -20.10 -13.71
CA GLU A 328 -2.07 -19.26 -13.36
C GLU A 328 -1.81 -18.49 -12.06
N SER A 329 -2.11 -17.18 -12.02
CA SER A 329 -1.76 -16.35 -10.83
C SER A 329 -2.67 -16.58 -9.63
N ASP A 330 -3.93 -16.95 -9.87
CA ASP A 330 -4.96 -17.10 -8.85
C ASP A 330 -5.53 -18.52 -8.94
N SER A 331 -5.68 -19.21 -7.81
CA SER A 331 -6.39 -20.50 -7.76
C SER A 331 -7.89 -20.33 -7.99
N MET A 332 -8.61 -21.38 -8.40
CA MET A 332 -10.06 -21.30 -8.60
C MET A 332 -10.79 -20.79 -7.35
N GLU A 333 -10.41 -21.25 -6.15
CA GLU A 333 -11.06 -20.81 -4.91
C GLU A 333 -10.84 -19.32 -4.63
N SER A 334 -9.68 -18.78 -5.01
CA SER A 334 -9.41 -17.35 -4.86
C SER A 334 -10.27 -16.50 -5.78
N LEU A 335 -10.58 -16.99 -6.97
CA LEU A 335 -11.48 -16.31 -7.91
C LEU A 335 -12.92 -16.34 -7.41
N ILE A 336 -13.38 -17.49 -6.92
CA ILE A 336 -14.73 -17.66 -6.38
C ILE A 336 -14.93 -16.82 -5.11
N GLU A 337 -13.94 -16.75 -4.22
CA GLU A 337 -14.00 -15.88 -3.04
C GLU A 337 -14.16 -14.39 -3.42
N ARG A 338 -13.42 -13.94 -4.45
CA ARG A 338 -13.56 -12.59 -5.01
C ARG A 338 -14.92 -12.36 -5.66
N LEU A 339 -15.49 -13.39 -6.29
CA LEU A 339 -16.83 -13.32 -6.87
C LEU A 339 -17.89 -13.20 -5.77
N ASP A 340 -17.79 -13.96 -4.69
CA ASP A 340 -18.73 -13.93 -3.57
C ASP A 340 -18.75 -12.57 -2.87
N THR A 341 -17.58 -12.07 -2.52
CA THR A 341 -17.43 -10.74 -1.91
C THR A 341 -17.96 -9.64 -2.83
N THR A 342 -17.79 -9.79 -4.15
CA THR A 342 -18.39 -8.89 -5.14
C THR A 342 -19.92 -8.97 -5.13
N VAL A 343 -20.50 -10.17 -5.14
CA VAL A 343 -21.95 -10.37 -5.14
C VAL A 343 -22.58 -9.83 -3.87
N LEU A 344 -22.03 -10.17 -2.70
CA LEU A 344 -22.48 -9.65 -1.40
C LEU A 344 -22.38 -8.12 -1.34
N GLY A 345 -21.35 -7.53 -1.94
CA GLY A 345 -21.20 -6.08 -2.01
C GLY A 345 -22.09 -5.37 -3.03
N LEU A 346 -22.56 -6.07 -4.07
CA LEU A 346 -23.50 -5.53 -5.05
C LEU A 346 -24.94 -5.54 -4.54
N VAL A 347 -25.33 -6.61 -3.85
CA VAL A 347 -26.70 -6.80 -3.34
C VAL A 347 -26.80 -6.24 -1.91
N GLU A 348 -26.97 -4.92 -1.79
CA GLU A 348 -27.03 -4.24 -0.48
C GLU A 348 -28.22 -4.72 0.39
N ALA A 349 -29.33 -5.14 -0.23
CA ALA A 349 -30.50 -5.70 0.45
C ALA A 349 -30.30 -7.19 0.79
N LEU A 350 -29.40 -7.47 1.74
CA LEU A 350 -29.00 -8.84 2.13
C LEU A 350 -30.14 -9.68 2.77
N ASP A 351 -31.21 -9.04 3.21
CA ASP A 351 -32.44 -9.64 3.74
C ASP A 351 -33.49 -9.97 2.66
N ALA A 352 -33.25 -9.60 1.40
CA ALA A 352 -34.15 -9.89 0.29
C ALA A 352 -34.27 -11.39 0.01
N GLN A 353 -35.34 -11.79 -0.68
CA GLN A 353 -35.57 -13.17 -1.09
C GLN A 353 -34.77 -13.51 -2.36
N SER A 354 -34.42 -14.79 -2.56
CA SER A 354 -33.68 -15.23 -3.76
C SER A 354 -34.37 -14.87 -5.08
N ALA A 355 -35.70 -14.76 -5.08
CA ALA A 355 -36.51 -14.38 -6.23
C ALA A 355 -36.28 -12.92 -6.68
N ASP A 356 -35.83 -12.04 -5.77
CA ASP A 356 -35.54 -10.63 -6.06
C ASP A 356 -34.15 -10.42 -6.68
N LEU A 357 -33.27 -11.42 -6.63
CA LEU A 357 -31.87 -11.30 -7.05
C LEU A 357 -31.67 -10.80 -8.49
N PRO A 358 -32.42 -11.27 -9.51
CA PRO A 358 -32.27 -10.73 -10.87
C PRO A 358 -32.49 -9.22 -10.91
N ARG A 359 -33.59 -8.75 -10.28
CA ARG A 359 -33.92 -7.33 -10.21
C ARG A 359 -32.87 -6.56 -9.42
N LEU A 360 -32.44 -7.06 -8.26
CA LEU A 360 -31.46 -6.40 -7.41
C LEU A 360 -30.09 -6.30 -8.08
N LEU A 361 -29.64 -7.33 -8.79
CA LEU A 361 -28.38 -7.29 -9.54
C LEU A 361 -28.46 -6.35 -10.75
N ASP A 362 -29.57 -6.35 -11.49
CA ASP A 362 -29.79 -5.40 -12.57
C ASP A 362 -29.79 -3.96 -12.05
N GLU A 363 -30.52 -3.70 -10.96
CA GLU A 363 -30.49 -2.43 -10.26
C GLU A 363 -29.08 -2.08 -9.78
N ALA A 364 -28.32 -3.04 -9.22
CA ALA A 364 -26.93 -2.92 -8.72
C ALA A 364 -25.88 -2.64 -9.80
N LEU A 365 -26.13 -3.09 -11.03
CA LEU A 365 -25.19 -2.97 -12.14
C LEU A 365 -25.62 -1.90 -13.15
N ALA A 366 -26.86 -1.39 -13.07
CA ALA A 366 -27.35 -0.30 -13.89
C ALA A 366 -26.38 0.90 -13.87
N GLY A 367 -26.05 1.39 -15.07
CA GLY A 367 -25.15 2.54 -15.29
C GLY A 367 -23.68 2.31 -14.93
N SER A 368 -23.33 1.13 -14.40
CA SER A 368 -21.95 0.79 -14.01
C SER A 368 -21.02 0.65 -15.20
N LEU A 369 -19.70 0.71 -14.94
CA LEU A 369 -18.69 0.38 -15.95
C LEU A 369 -18.88 -1.02 -16.52
N TRP A 370 -19.26 -2.00 -15.69
CA TRP A 370 -19.55 -3.36 -16.15
C TRP A 370 -20.67 -3.36 -17.20
N ALA A 371 -21.81 -2.74 -16.89
CA ALA A 371 -22.98 -2.74 -17.77
C ALA A 371 -22.70 -2.09 -19.12
N ARG A 372 -21.90 -1.01 -19.12
CA ARG A 372 -21.47 -0.31 -20.34
C ARG A 372 -20.55 -1.19 -21.19
N GLN A 373 -19.56 -1.81 -20.56
CA GLN A 373 -18.57 -2.62 -21.26
C GLN A 373 -19.16 -3.91 -21.84
N ILE A 374 -20.06 -4.59 -21.12
CA ILE A 374 -20.72 -5.78 -21.66
C ILE A 374 -21.71 -5.48 -22.79
N ALA A 375 -22.13 -4.21 -22.96
CA ALA A 375 -23.00 -3.82 -24.06
C ALA A 375 -22.28 -3.86 -25.41
N HIS A 376 -20.95 -3.81 -25.40
CA HIS A 376 -20.10 -3.98 -26.60
C HIS A 376 -19.82 -5.46 -26.95
N LEU A 377 -20.19 -6.39 -26.07
CA LEU A 377 -20.03 -7.83 -26.31
C LEU A 377 -21.17 -8.37 -27.17
N ASP A 378 -20.93 -9.52 -27.81
CA ASP A 378 -22.01 -10.25 -28.48
C ASP A 378 -23.05 -10.78 -27.47
N GLY A 379 -24.24 -11.15 -27.98
CA GLY A 379 -25.36 -11.55 -27.12
C GLY A 379 -25.08 -12.80 -26.28
N VAL A 380 -24.19 -13.69 -26.72
CA VAL A 380 -23.88 -14.94 -26.00
C VAL A 380 -22.93 -14.65 -24.84
N GLU A 381 -21.85 -13.91 -25.09
CA GLU A 381 -20.88 -13.55 -24.06
C GLU A 381 -21.49 -12.61 -23.01
N LYS A 382 -22.36 -11.69 -23.44
CA LYS A 382 -23.17 -10.86 -22.53
C LYS A 382 -24.05 -11.72 -21.61
N GLN A 383 -24.72 -12.73 -22.16
CA GLN A 383 -25.58 -13.61 -21.37
C GLN A 383 -24.80 -14.43 -20.35
N LYS A 384 -23.62 -14.95 -20.72
CA LYS A 384 -22.74 -15.68 -19.80
C LYS A 384 -22.31 -14.83 -18.61
N GLN A 385 -21.99 -13.55 -18.84
CA GLN A 385 -21.61 -12.60 -17.80
C GLN A 385 -22.71 -12.43 -16.74
N VAL A 386 -23.94 -12.13 -17.18
CA VAL A 386 -25.12 -12.00 -16.30
C VAL A 386 -25.38 -13.31 -15.56
N TRP A 387 -25.31 -14.42 -16.29
CA TRP A 387 -25.66 -15.74 -15.79
C TRP A 387 -24.75 -16.20 -14.65
N ILE A 388 -23.42 -16.03 -14.77
CA ILE A 388 -22.47 -16.40 -13.71
C ILE A 388 -22.74 -15.63 -12.41
N LEU A 389 -22.98 -14.31 -12.50
CA LEU A 389 -23.28 -13.49 -11.33
C LEU A 389 -24.58 -13.94 -10.65
N LEU A 390 -25.63 -14.19 -11.45
CA LEU A 390 -26.92 -14.61 -10.93
C LEU A 390 -26.86 -16.00 -10.29
N SER A 391 -26.23 -16.98 -10.96
CA SER A 391 -26.08 -18.34 -10.42
C SER A 391 -25.32 -18.33 -9.10
N ARG A 392 -24.25 -17.53 -8.99
CA ARG A 392 -23.49 -17.43 -7.73
C ARG A 392 -24.29 -16.75 -6.62
N ALA A 393 -25.01 -15.67 -6.94
CA ALA A 393 -25.88 -14.99 -5.98
C ALA A 393 -26.99 -15.92 -5.45
N GLN A 394 -27.63 -16.69 -6.32
CA GLN A 394 -28.64 -17.67 -5.93
C GLN A 394 -28.06 -18.74 -4.99
N LEU A 395 -26.87 -19.26 -5.31
CA LEU A 395 -26.20 -20.23 -4.46
C LEU A 395 -25.94 -19.67 -3.05
N ILE A 396 -25.38 -18.46 -2.95
CA ILE A 396 -25.14 -17.78 -1.67
C ILE A 396 -26.44 -17.67 -0.88
N TRP A 397 -27.51 -17.15 -1.49
CA TRP A 397 -28.80 -16.97 -0.82
C TRP A 397 -29.45 -18.28 -0.37
N ASN A 398 -29.31 -19.34 -1.17
CA ASN A 398 -29.89 -20.65 -0.87
C ASN A 398 -29.15 -21.38 0.26
N LYS A 399 -27.88 -21.05 0.49
CA LYS A 399 -27.01 -21.73 1.48
C LYS A 399 -26.85 -20.97 2.79
N THR A 400 -27.38 -19.74 2.88
CA THR A 400 -27.15 -18.85 4.03
C THR A 400 -28.44 -18.29 4.59
N THR A 401 -28.41 -17.94 5.87
CA THR A 401 -29.41 -17.07 6.52
C THR A 401 -29.08 -15.59 6.29
N VAL A 402 -30.01 -14.70 6.67
CA VAL A 402 -29.82 -13.25 6.53
C VAL A 402 -28.65 -12.76 7.40
N GLU A 403 -28.58 -13.27 8.63
CA GLU A 403 -27.53 -12.97 9.61
C GLU A 403 -26.15 -13.40 9.09
N GLN A 404 -26.06 -14.62 8.53
CA GLN A 404 -24.82 -15.12 7.93
C GLN A 404 -24.37 -14.28 6.74
N ARG A 405 -25.27 -13.85 5.84
CA ARG A 405 -24.90 -12.97 4.72
C ARG A 405 -24.40 -11.61 5.18
N LYS A 406 -25.06 -11.01 6.18
CA LYS A 406 -24.62 -9.74 6.78
C LYS A 406 -23.25 -9.90 7.42
N GLY A 407 -23.01 -11.01 8.13
CA GLY A 407 -21.73 -11.40 8.67
C GLY A 407 -20.62 -11.51 7.63
N GLN A 408 -20.86 -12.32 6.60
CA GLN A 408 -19.94 -12.55 5.47
C GLN A 408 -19.56 -11.27 4.75
N PHE A 409 -20.55 -10.43 4.42
CA PHE A 409 -20.33 -9.11 3.83
C PHE A 409 -19.46 -8.22 4.73
N ALA A 410 -19.78 -8.17 6.03
CA ALA A 410 -19.06 -7.33 6.98
C ALA A 410 -17.60 -7.80 7.21
N MET A 411 -17.39 -9.11 7.19
CA MET A 411 -16.05 -9.72 7.27
C MET A 411 -15.24 -9.57 5.98
N GLY A 412 -15.91 -9.37 4.84
CA GLY A 412 -15.27 -9.37 3.52
C GLY A 412 -14.81 -10.75 3.08
N VAL A 413 -15.56 -11.79 3.45
CA VAL A 413 -15.28 -13.19 3.08
C VAL A 413 -16.42 -13.76 2.24
N GLY A 414 -16.13 -14.81 1.48
CA GLY A 414 -17.08 -15.51 0.63
C GLY A 414 -17.88 -16.58 1.36
N LEU A 415 -18.64 -17.37 0.60
CA LEU A 415 -19.60 -18.33 1.11
C LEU A 415 -18.94 -19.42 1.97
N GLU A 416 -17.87 -20.03 1.45
CA GLU A 416 -17.16 -21.15 2.09
C GLU A 416 -16.58 -20.74 3.44
N SER A 417 -15.75 -19.69 3.38
CA SER A 417 -15.07 -19.08 4.50
C SER A 417 -16.07 -18.62 5.57
N GLY A 418 -17.15 -17.97 5.13
CA GLY A 418 -18.26 -17.53 5.97
C GLY A 418 -18.91 -18.64 6.77
N LEU A 419 -19.37 -19.68 6.08
CA LEU A 419 -20.02 -20.83 6.72
C LEU A 419 -19.09 -21.55 7.69
N ALA A 420 -17.80 -21.67 7.36
CA ALA A 420 -16.80 -22.25 8.24
C ALA A 420 -16.60 -21.42 9.53
N ILE A 421 -16.55 -20.09 9.41
CA ILE A 421 -16.44 -19.19 10.57
C ILE A 421 -17.72 -19.22 11.40
N ASP A 422 -18.89 -19.21 10.77
CA ASP A 422 -20.18 -19.23 11.45
C ASP A 422 -20.36 -20.52 12.28
N ALA A 423 -19.88 -21.65 11.77
CA ALA A 423 -19.88 -22.92 12.50
C ALA A 423 -19.04 -22.89 13.79
N LEU A 424 -18.07 -21.98 13.88
CA LEU A 424 -17.15 -21.81 15.02
C LEU A 424 -17.44 -20.51 15.81
N ALA A 425 -18.51 -19.77 15.49
CA ALA A 425 -18.70 -18.40 15.97
C ALA A 425 -18.74 -18.27 17.51
N VAL A 426 -19.38 -19.22 18.21
CA VAL A 426 -19.48 -19.20 19.68
C VAL A 426 -18.09 -19.34 20.31
N GLU A 427 -17.32 -20.34 19.87
CA GLU A 427 -15.98 -20.61 20.38
C GLU A 427 -15.01 -19.48 20.05
N LEU A 428 -15.07 -18.95 18.82
CA LEU A 428 -14.23 -17.83 18.39
C LEU A 428 -14.54 -16.54 19.18
N THR A 429 -15.81 -16.32 19.54
CA THR A 429 -16.20 -15.16 20.36
C THR A 429 -15.65 -15.28 21.78
N GLU A 430 -15.72 -16.47 22.39
CA GLU A 430 -15.13 -16.70 23.72
C GLU A 430 -13.61 -16.49 23.72
N LEU A 431 -12.92 -17.00 22.69
CA LEU A 431 -11.48 -16.79 22.53
C LEU A 431 -11.13 -15.32 22.31
N LEU A 432 -11.93 -14.59 21.53
CA LEU A 432 -11.76 -13.16 21.30
C LEU A 432 -11.84 -12.36 22.61
N ASP A 433 -12.89 -12.59 23.41
CA ASP A 433 -13.09 -11.87 24.68
C ASP A 433 -12.00 -12.24 25.70
N ARG A 434 -11.60 -13.52 25.78
CA ARG A 434 -10.47 -13.94 26.61
C ARG A 434 -9.16 -13.28 26.19
N GLY A 435 -8.91 -13.17 24.89
CA GLY A 435 -7.73 -12.51 24.35
C GLY A 435 -7.71 -11.01 24.68
N ASP A 436 -8.81 -10.31 24.44
CA ASP A 436 -8.91 -8.87 24.71
C ASP A 436 -8.77 -8.58 26.22
N ALA A 437 -9.41 -9.38 27.07
CA ALA A 437 -9.29 -9.27 28.53
C ALA A 437 -7.85 -9.50 29.01
N ALA A 438 -7.18 -10.53 28.48
CA ALA A 438 -5.80 -10.85 28.83
C ALA A 438 -4.82 -9.74 28.38
N ALA A 439 -5.00 -9.19 27.18
CA ALA A 439 -4.20 -8.07 26.68
C ALA A 439 -4.36 -6.79 27.52
N LEU A 440 -5.56 -6.53 28.04
CA LEU A 440 -5.82 -5.39 28.95
C LEU A 440 -5.24 -5.62 30.34
N ALA A 441 -5.30 -6.85 30.85
CA ALA A 441 -4.71 -7.25 32.12
C ALA A 441 -3.18 -7.43 32.07
N SER A 442 -2.57 -7.35 30.87
CA SER A 442 -1.17 -7.69 30.62
C SER A 442 -0.81 -9.13 31.03
N ASP A 443 -1.76 -10.05 30.92
CA ASP A 443 -1.57 -11.49 31.13
C ASP A 443 -1.10 -12.14 29.82
N ALA A 444 0.22 -12.24 29.68
CA ALA A 444 0.84 -12.75 28.45
C ALA A 444 0.44 -14.20 28.16
N ASP A 445 0.36 -15.08 29.16
CA ASP A 445 0.13 -16.50 28.93
C ASP A 445 -1.33 -16.76 28.56
N ALA A 446 -2.29 -16.07 29.19
CA ALA A 446 -3.70 -16.16 28.81
C ALA A 446 -3.94 -15.59 27.38
N LEU A 447 -3.27 -14.49 27.04
CA LEU A 447 -3.33 -13.90 25.70
C LEU A 447 -2.80 -14.86 24.64
N ILE A 448 -1.62 -15.44 24.88
CA ILE A 448 -1.00 -16.41 23.96
C ILE A 448 -1.89 -17.64 23.78
N ALA A 449 -2.47 -18.16 24.86
CA ALA A 449 -3.37 -19.31 24.78
C ALA A 449 -4.63 -19.00 23.93
N ALA A 450 -5.23 -17.82 24.10
CA ALA A 450 -6.37 -17.38 23.29
C ALA A 450 -5.99 -17.22 21.81
N LEU A 451 -4.85 -16.59 21.52
CA LEU A 451 -4.35 -16.38 20.16
C LEU A 451 -3.99 -17.71 19.46
N ILE A 452 -3.38 -18.66 20.16
CA ILE A 452 -3.15 -20.02 19.63
C ILE A 452 -4.48 -20.70 19.30
N GLY A 453 -5.46 -20.63 20.20
CA GLY A 453 -6.78 -21.20 19.97
C GLY A 453 -7.44 -20.63 18.70
N MET A 454 -7.38 -19.30 18.51
CA MET A 454 -7.88 -18.68 17.28
C MET A 454 -7.05 -19.11 16.05
N GLY A 455 -5.72 -19.14 16.15
CA GLY A 455 -4.83 -19.56 15.06
C GLY A 455 -5.09 -20.99 14.58
N GLU A 456 -5.32 -21.94 15.48
CA GLU A 456 -5.64 -23.34 15.16
C GLU A 456 -6.89 -23.51 14.31
N ARG A 457 -7.86 -22.61 14.47
CA ARG A 457 -9.16 -22.65 13.78
C ARG A 457 -9.10 -21.83 12.49
N LEU A 458 -8.56 -20.62 12.57
CA LEU A 458 -8.66 -19.63 11.50
C LEU A 458 -7.59 -19.81 10.43
N LEU A 459 -6.36 -20.22 10.75
CA LEU A 459 -5.30 -20.39 9.75
C LEU A 459 -5.53 -21.60 8.82
N ALA A 460 -6.57 -22.40 9.07
CA ALA A 460 -7.05 -23.45 8.17
C ALA A 460 -8.17 -22.98 7.24
N ILE A 461 -8.74 -21.79 7.46
CA ILE A 461 -9.87 -21.24 6.72
C ILE A 461 -9.34 -20.18 5.75
N ARG A 462 -9.62 -20.32 4.45
CA ARG A 462 -9.33 -19.26 3.49
C ARG A 462 -10.19 -18.02 3.82
N PRO A 463 -9.74 -16.80 3.54
CA PRO A 463 -8.46 -16.40 2.96
C PRO A 463 -7.30 -16.30 3.97
N PHE A 464 -7.47 -16.80 5.21
CA PHE A 464 -6.48 -16.65 6.29
C PHE A 464 -5.37 -17.73 6.29
N VAL A 465 -5.41 -18.69 5.37
CA VAL A 465 -4.38 -19.72 5.21
C VAL A 465 -3.04 -19.09 4.81
N PRO A 466 -1.95 -19.28 5.58
CA PRO A 466 -0.61 -18.78 5.23
C PRO A 466 -0.10 -19.26 3.87
N ASP A 467 0.83 -18.50 3.28
CA ASP A 467 1.51 -18.86 2.03
C ASP A 467 2.27 -20.20 2.19
N ASP A 468 2.94 -20.35 3.33
CA ASP A 468 3.69 -21.55 3.71
C ASP A 468 2.98 -22.31 4.85
N PRO A 469 2.94 -23.66 4.83
CA PRO A 469 2.28 -24.42 5.86
C PRO A 469 2.89 -24.13 7.25
N PRO A 470 2.08 -24.04 8.32
CA PRO A 470 2.58 -23.76 9.66
C PRO A 470 3.64 -24.79 10.09
N PRO A 471 4.84 -24.36 10.53
CA PRO A 471 5.86 -25.28 11.02
C PRO A 471 5.40 -25.94 12.33
N ALA A 472 5.96 -27.10 12.67
CA ALA A 472 5.52 -27.86 13.86
C ALA A 472 5.56 -27.05 15.18
N ASN A 473 6.50 -26.10 15.28
CA ASN A 473 6.69 -25.22 16.43
C ASN A 473 6.00 -23.85 16.29
N TRP A 474 5.03 -23.67 15.38
CA TRP A 474 4.40 -22.36 15.15
C TRP A 474 3.77 -21.76 16.41
N ARG A 475 3.28 -22.59 17.33
CA ARG A 475 2.73 -22.16 18.63
C ARG A 475 3.79 -21.49 19.51
N ASP A 476 5.00 -22.05 19.51
CA ASP A 476 6.13 -21.48 20.24
C ASP A 476 6.59 -20.17 19.59
N LEU A 477 6.57 -20.10 18.25
CA LEU A 477 6.85 -18.86 17.51
C LEU A 477 5.84 -17.75 17.85
N LEU A 478 4.55 -18.07 17.93
CA LEU A 478 3.51 -17.11 18.35
C LEU A 478 3.79 -16.61 19.76
N GLY A 479 4.06 -17.53 20.69
CA GLY A 479 4.39 -17.18 22.07
C GLY A 479 5.66 -16.34 22.20
N ALA A 480 6.69 -16.65 21.42
CA ALA A 480 7.93 -15.86 21.36
C ALA A 480 7.67 -14.44 20.84
N TRP A 481 6.92 -14.33 19.74
CA TRP A 481 6.54 -13.07 19.13
C TRP A 481 5.75 -12.17 20.09
N VAL A 482 4.65 -12.69 20.66
CA VAL A 482 3.77 -11.92 21.57
C VAL A 482 4.48 -11.52 22.86
N ARG A 483 5.44 -12.31 23.37
CA ARG A 483 6.25 -11.91 24.54
C ARG A 483 7.26 -10.79 24.26
N GLY A 484 7.37 -10.33 23.02
CA GLY A 484 8.34 -9.31 22.66
C GLY A 484 9.76 -9.85 22.54
N GLN A 485 9.95 -11.15 22.26
CA GLN A 485 11.30 -11.71 22.12
C GLN A 485 12.03 -11.10 20.91
N ASP A 486 13.37 -11.11 21.01
CA ASP A 486 14.26 -10.59 19.98
C ASP A 486 14.14 -11.41 18.68
N VAL A 487 14.18 -10.72 17.54
CA VAL A 487 14.10 -11.35 16.22
C VAL A 487 15.25 -12.35 15.99
N ALA A 488 16.43 -12.11 16.57
CA ALA A 488 17.54 -13.06 16.52
C ALA A 488 17.22 -14.40 17.22
N ALA A 489 16.36 -14.39 18.26
CA ALA A 489 15.91 -15.61 18.93
C ALA A 489 14.82 -16.34 18.13
N ILE A 490 13.95 -15.59 17.43
CA ILE A 490 12.90 -16.14 16.57
C ILE A 490 13.49 -16.71 15.27
N GLY A 491 14.54 -16.08 14.76
CA GLY A 491 15.22 -16.44 13.51
C GLY A 491 14.51 -15.88 12.26
N GLN A 492 15.26 -15.76 11.16
CA GLN A 492 14.74 -15.16 9.92
C GLN A 492 13.60 -15.96 9.28
N GLU A 493 13.68 -17.29 9.26
CA GLU A 493 12.60 -18.15 8.76
C GLU A 493 11.36 -18.05 9.65
N GLY A 494 11.55 -18.03 10.98
CA GLY A 494 10.47 -17.80 11.94
C GLY A 494 9.78 -16.46 11.71
N MET A 495 10.55 -15.38 11.48
CA MET A 495 9.98 -14.06 11.21
C MET A 495 9.20 -13.98 9.90
N ARG A 496 9.65 -14.66 8.84
CA ARG A 496 8.87 -14.74 7.59
C ARG A 496 7.49 -15.34 7.83
N PHE A 497 7.40 -16.38 8.65
CA PHE A 497 6.14 -16.98 9.04
C PHE A 497 5.32 -16.05 9.96
N VAL A 498 5.94 -15.38 10.93
CA VAL A 498 5.27 -14.40 11.82
C VAL A 498 4.62 -13.28 11.01
N ASP A 499 5.32 -12.69 10.05
CA ASP A 499 4.81 -11.57 9.25
C ASP A 499 3.58 -11.97 8.43
N ASP A 500 3.60 -13.13 7.77
CA ASP A 500 2.48 -13.60 6.95
C ASP A 500 1.33 -14.16 7.80
N ALA A 501 1.62 -15.14 8.67
CA ALA A 501 0.57 -15.86 9.40
C ALA A 501 0.00 -15.05 10.56
N PHE A 502 0.83 -14.37 11.34
CA PHE A 502 0.40 -13.72 12.57
C PHE A 502 0.03 -12.25 12.35
N VAL A 503 0.97 -11.45 11.86
CA VAL A 503 0.81 -10.00 11.72
C VAL A 503 -0.19 -9.64 10.62
N TYR A 504 -0.26 -10.42 9.54
CA TYR A 504 -1.21 -10.19 8.46
C TYR A 504 -2.49 -11.04 8.59
N ARG A 505 -2.39 -12.35 8.42
CA ARG A 505 -3.57 -13.22 8.24
C ARG A 505 -4.39 -13.42 9.51
N LEU A 506 -3.75 -13.73 10.63
CA LEU A 506 -4.47 -13.95 11.89
C LEU A 506 -5.03 -12.64 12.47
N VAL A 507 -4.30 -11.53 12.38
CA VAL A 507 -4.85 -10.19 12.70
C VAL A 507 -6.10 -9.93 11.87
N TRP A 508 -6.04 -10.12 10.54
CA TRP A 508 -7.22 -9.95 9.68
C TRP A 508 -8.39 -10.86 10.10
N ALA A 509 -8.11 -12.12 10.40
CA ALA A 509 -9.14 -13.07 10.83
C ALA A 509 -9.82 -12.65 12.15
N ILE A 510 -9.04 -12.21 13.14
CA ILE A 510 -9.55 -11.73 14.43
C ILE A 510 -10.43 -10.48 14.23
N GLU A 511 -9.98 -9.55 13.39
CA GLU A 511 -10.72 -8.33 13.06
C GLU A 511 -12.04 -8.65 12.33
N ALA A 512 -12.04 -9.64 11.43
CA ALA A 512 -13.24 -10.16 10.77
C ALA A 512 -14.24 -10.72 11.80
N ILE A 513 -13.82 -11.60 12.71
CA ILE A 513 -14.71 -12.14 13.76
C ILE A 513 -15.34 -11.01 14.57
N ARG A 514 -14.54 -10.02 14.98
CA ARG A 514 -15.06 -8.88 15.74
C ARG A 514 -16.12 -8.11 14.93
N MET A 515 -15.92 -7.92 13.63
CA MET A 515 -16.90 -7.27 12.77
C MET A 515 -18.18 -8.11 12.62
N ASN A 516 -18.06 -9.44 12.50
CA ASN A 516 -19.19 -10.36 12.47
C ASN A 516 -20.02 -10.28 13.76
N ARG A 517 -19.37 -10.22 14.92
CA ARG A 517 -20.04 -10.03 16.22
C ARG A 517 -20.84 -8.73 16.23
N ARG A 518 -20.21 -7.61 15.85
CA ARG A 518 -20.84 -6.28 15.86
C ARG A 518 -22.05 -6.20 14.94
N ILE A 519 -21.97 -6.74 13.72
CA ILE A 519 -23.08 -6.64 12.76
C ILE A 519 -24.29 -7.47 13.18
N ASN A 520 -24.07 -8.54 13.94
CA ASN A 520 -25.11 -9.40 14.51
C ASN A 520 -25.58 -8.94 15.91
N GLY A 521 -25.24 -7.71 16.32
CA GLY A 521 -25.72 -7.11 17.57
C GLY A 521 -25.03 -7.62 18.83
N GLY A 522 -23.90 -8.32 18.70
CA GLY A 522 -23.05 -8.68 19.83
C GLY A 522 -22.19 -7.49 20.25
N GLU A 523 -22.21 -7.17 21.54
CA GLU A 523 -21.36 -6.15 22.16
C GLU A 523 -20.36 -6.84 23.09
N SER A 524 -19.10 -6.35 23.13
CA SER A 524 -18.19 -6.76 24.20
C SER A 524 -18.53 -6.04 25.49
N GLU A 525 -18.39 -6.75 26.61
CA GLU A 525 -18.44 -6.15 27.95
C GLU A 525 -17.12 -5.41 28.31
N LEU A 526 -16.09 -5.54 27.46
CA LEU A 526 -14.77 -4.94 27.70
C LEU A 526 -14.71 -3.46 27.28
N PRO A 527 -13.92 -2.63 27.99
CA PRO A 527 -13.79 -1.21 27.70
C PRO A 527 -13.04 -0.92 26.38
N VAL A 528 -12.23 -1.87 25.90
CA VAL A 528 -11.45 -1.77 24.67
C VAL A 528 -11.58 -3.08 23.90
N GLU A 529 -12.12 -3.01 22.70
CA GLU A 529 -12.13 -4.15 21.78
C GLU A 529 -10.92 -4.14 20.85
N GLY A 530 -10.46 -5.33 20.44
CA GLY A 530 -9.34 -5.49 19.51
C GLY A 530 -7.96 -5.32 20.14
N ALA A 531 -7.86 -5.41 21.46
CA ALA A 531 -6.60 -5.38 22.19
C ALA A 531 -5.72 -6.59 21.84
N ALA A 532 -6.31 -7.78 21.67
CA ALA A 532 -5.60 -9.00 21.27
C ALA A 532 -4.99 -8.88 19.88
N ALA A 533 -5.77 -8.39 18.91
CA ALA A 533 -5.29 -8.14 17.55
C ALA A 533 -4.15 -7.11 17.53
N ALA A 534 -4.29 -6.02 18.29
CA ALA A 534 -3.23 -5.01 18.41
C ALA A 534 -1.95 -5.57 19.04
N CYS A 535 -2.06 -6.44 20.05
CA CYS A 535 -0.94 -7.12 20.68
C CYS A 535 -0.25 -8.10 19.72
N LEU A 536 -1.03 -8.86 18.94
CA LEU A 536 -0.52 -9.76 17.91
C LEU A 536 0.20 -9.01 16.79
N GLU A 537 -0.37 -7.90 16.29
CA GLU A 537 0.25 -7.03 15.29
C GLU A 537 1.57 -6.43 15.81
N ALA A 538 1.57 -5.95 17.05
CA ALA A 538 2.73 -5.30 17.64
C ALA A 538 3.80 -6.27 18.16
N GLY A 539 3.49 -7.56 18.34
CA GLY A 539 4.38 -8.53 18.97
C GLY A 539 4.70 -8.21 20.42
N LEU A 540 3.68 -7.81 21.19
CA LEU A 540 3.79 -7.37 22.58
C LEU A 540 2.58 -7.85 23.40
N PRO A 541 2.73 -8.17 24.70
CA PRO A 541 1.68 -8.87 25.46
C PRO A 541 0.66 -7.94 26.12
N SER A 542 0.74 -6.63 25.91
CA SER A 542 -0.08 -5.63 26.60
C SER A 542 -0.65 -4.61 25.63
N ASN A 543 -1.92 -4.26 25.82
CA ASN A 543 -2.57 -3.23 25.02
C ASN A 543 -1.85 -1.88 25.11
N ALA A 544 -1.34 -1.50 26.29
CA ALA A 544 -0.59 -0.26 26.46
C ALA A 544 0.69 -0.23 25.61
N MET A 545 1.41 -1.35 25.56
CA MET A 545 2.60 -1.51 24.72
C MET A 545 2.25 -1.43 23.23
N ALA A 546 1.22 -2.16 22.81
CA ALA A 546 0.75 -2.15 21.42
C ALA A 546 0.28 -0.76 20.97
N MET A 547 -0.41 -0.01 21.84
CA MET A 547 -0.83 1.36 21.58
C MET A 547 0.33 2.31 21.34
N LEU A 548 1.46 2.17 22.05
CA LEU A 548 2.65 3.01 21.81
C LEU A 548 3.26 2.73 20.43
N VAL A 549 3.38 1.46 20.04
CA VAL A 549 3.89 1.06 18.72
C VAL A 549 2.97 1.59 17.61
N ARG A 550 1.65 1.40 17.75
CA ARG A 550 0.64 1.90 16.81
C ARG A 550 0.55 3.42 16.78
N ALA A 551 0.91 4.10 17.86
CA ALA A 551 1.02 5.56 17.90
C ALA A 551 2.26 6.10 17.17
N GLY A 552 3.18 5.22 16.77
CA GLY A 552 4.31 5.55 15.92
C GLY A 552 5.67 5.16 16.49
N LEU A 553 5.77 4.68 17.73
CA LEU A 553 7.03 4.28 18.36
C LEU A 553 7.62 3.07 17.60
N PRO A 554 8.77 3.21 16.92
CA PRO A 554 9.29 2.13 16.08
C PRO A 554 10.13 1.11 16.88
N SER A 555 9.83 0.90 18.16
CA SER A 555 10.55 -0.03 19.04
C SER A 555 9.62 -0.72 20.05
N ARG A 556 9.53 -2.04 19.95
CA ARG A 556 8.90 -2.96 20.90
C ARG A 556 9.67 -3.00 22.21
N VAL A 557 11.00 -2.99 22.15
CA VAL A 557 11.88 -2.98 23.34
C VAL A 557 11.63 -1.72 24.19
N ALA A 558 11.57 -0.55 23.54
CA ALA A 558 11.25 0.71 24.22
C ALA A 558 9.84 0.68 24.83
N ALA A 559 8.85 0.24 24.06
CA ALA A 559 7.46 0.15 24.51
C ALA A 559 7.32 -0.77 25.74
N LYS A 560 7.91 -1.97 25.66
CA LYS A 560 7.91 -2.96 26.74
C LYS A 560 8.58 -2.41 27.99
N THR A 561 9.80 -1.88 27.85
CA THR A 561 10.56 -1.33 28.98
C THR A 561 9.85 -0.16 29.65
N ALA A 562 9.30 0.76 28.88
CA ALA A 562 8.58 1.91 29.43
C ALA A 562 7.30 1.49 30.17
N VAL A 563 6.52 0.55 29.61
CA VAL A 563 5.28 0.08 30.24
C VAL A 563 5.56 -0.78 31.47
N GLU A 564 6.57 -1.65 31.45
CA GLU A 564 6.93 -2.50 32.61
C GLU A 564 7.45 -1.69 33.79
N GLN A 565 8.18 -0.60 33.54
CA GLN A 565 8.76 0.21 34.62
C GLN A 565 7.78 1.26 35.17
N LEU A 566 6.90 1.80 34.32
CA LEU A 566 6.00 2.91 34.68
C LEU A 566 4.56 2.47 34.94
N ALA A 567 4.19 1.24 34.56
CA ALA A 567 2.86 0.66 34.73
C ALA A 567 1.70 1.64 34.40
N PRO A 568 1.68 2.23 33.19
CA PRO A 568 0.69 3.24 32.84
C PRO A 568 -0.71 2.66 32.74
N CYS A 569 -1.72 3.50 33.02
CA CYS A 569 -3.12 3.19 32.80
C CYS A 569 -3.69 4.11 31.72
N PHE A 570 -3.79 3.62 30.48
CA PHE A 570 -4.52 4.28 29.40
C PHE A 570 -5.19 3.26 28.47
N THR A 571 -6.34 3.63 27.96
CA THR A 571 -7.18 2.79 27.09
C THR A 571 -7.41 3.42 25.72
N ASN A 572 -7.13 4.72 25.59
CA ASN A 572 -7.28 5.47 24.35
C ASN A 572 -6.11 6.44 24.10
N ARG A 573 -6.06 6.99 22.90
CA ARG A 573 -4.95 7.86 22.45
C ARG A 573 -4.84 9.14 23.27
N ALA A 574 -5.94 9.69 23.78
CA ALA A 574 -5.93 10.92 24.56
C ALA A 574 -5.31 10.71 25.94
N GLU A 575 -5.68 9.61 26.62
CA GLU A 575 -5.07 9.19 27.88
C GLU A 575 -3.57 8.90 27.71
N MET A 576 -3.19 8.14 26.68
CA MET A 576 -1.79 7.86 26.36
C MET A 576 -0.98 9.14 26.16
N LYS A 577 -1.50 10.12 25.42
CA LYS A 577 -0.85 11.43 25.25
C LYS A 577 -0.72 12.22 26.55
N THR A 578 -1.72 12.12 27.42
CA THR A 578 -1.70 12.75 28.74
C THR A 578 -0.60 12.13 29.60
N TRP A 579 -0.50 10.79 29.60
CA TRP A 579 0.58 10.07 30.26
C TRP A 579 1.96 10.45 29.70
N LEU A 580 2.14 10.49 28.38
CA LEU A 580 3.42 10.90 27.77
C LEU A 580 3.84 12.33 28.16
N ARG A 581 2.89 13.22 28.48
CA ARG A 581 3.13 14.59 28.94
C ARG A 581 3.38 14.71 30.45
N SER A 582 3.23 13.63 31.22
CA SER A 582 3.36 13.67 32.67
C SER A 582 4.80 14.00 33.11
N GLU A 583 4.92 14.57 34.31
CA GLU A 583 6.22 14.82 34.94
C GLU A 583 6.97 13.52 35.24
N GLU A 584 6.24 12.43 35.50
CA GLU A 584 6.81 11.10 35.72
C GLU A 584 7.59 10.63 34.48
N VAL A 585 6.97 10.64 33.30
CA VAL A 585 7.65 10.28 32.05
C VAL A 585 8.77 11.27 31.73
N ALA A 586 8.57 12.56 32.01
CA ALA A 586 9.62 13.57 31.83
C ALA A 586 10.85 13.33 32.72
N GLY A 587 10.65 12.85 33.95
CA GLY A 587 11.73 12.50 34.87
C GLY A 587 12.59 11.35 34.35
N PHE A 588 11.98 10.35 33.71
CA PHE A 588 12.69 9.22 33.12
C PHE A 588 13.50 9.59 31.86
N ASP A 589 13.06 10.58 31.07
CA ASP A 589 13.82 11.07 29.91
C ASP A 589 15.20 11.66 30.29
N HIS A 590 15.37 12.09 31.55
CA HIS A 590 16.65 12.57 32.07
C HIS A 590 17.61 11.45 32.50
N ILE A 591 17.14 10.20 32.58
CA ILE A 591 17.98 9.05 32.90
C ILE A 591 18.77 8.68 31.63
N PRO A 592 20.12 8.76 31.66
CA PRO A 592 20.93 8.46 30.49
C PRO A 592 20.72 7.02 30.00
N GLY A 593 20.35 6.86 28.73
CA GLY A 593 20.17 5.54 28.11
C GLY A 593 18.88 4.83 28.50
N TRP A 594 17.85 5.55 28.98
CA TRP A 594 16.50 4.99 29.19
C TRP A 594 15.59 5.23 27.96
N PRO A 595 14.73 4.30 27.49
CA PRO A 595 14.41 3.01 28.10
C PRO A 595 15.56 2.00 28.05
N THR A 596 16.28 1.95 26.94
CA THR A 596 17.56 1.24 26.81
C THR A 596 18.56 2.10 26.04
N LEU A 597 19.85 1.79 26.14
CA LEU A 597 20.91 2.56 25.45
C LEU A 597 20.63 2.70 23.95
N GLU A 598 20.16 1.62 23.33
CA GLU A 598 19.89 1.53 21.89
C GLU A 598 18.58 2.23 21.48
N THR A 599 17.62 2.34 22.39
CA THR A 599 16.28 2.86 22.11
C THR A 599 16.03 4.26 22.66
N HIS A 600 16.93 4.81 23.48
CA HIS A 600 16.81 6.12 24.11
C HIS A 600 16.51 7.23 23.09
N ALA A 601 17.28 7.31 22.01
CA ALA A 601 17.08 8.32 20.97
C ALA A 601 15.74 8.13 20.22
N ILE A 602 15.35 6.87 19.98
CA ILE A 602 14.08 6.52 19.34
C ILE A 602 12.91 6.98 20.21
N TRP A 603 12.99 6.70 21.52
CA TRP A 603 11.98 7.09 22.49
C TRP A 603 11.84 8.60 22.61
N GLN A 604 12.95 9.33 22.77
CA GLN A 604 12.92 10.79 22.90
C GLN A 604 12.28 11.45 21.68
N GLN A 605 12.64 11.01 20.48
CA GLN A 605 12.03 11.54 19.26
C GLN A 605 10.53 11.21 19.20
N PHE A 606 10.15 9.95 19.45
CA PHE A 606 8.75 9.56 19.46
C PHE A 606 7.93 10.41 20.43
N ARG A 607 8.41 10.58 21.66
CA ARG A 607 7.74 11.40 22.67
C ARG A 607 7.64 12.85 22.21
N HIS A 608 8.71 13.42 21.67
CA HIS A 608 8.71 14.78 21.13
C HIS A 608 7.66 14.94 20.03
N ASP A 609 7.61 14.03 19.06
CA ASP A 609 6.67 14.06 17.93
C ASP A 609 5.21 13.94 18.42
N VAL A 610 4.95 13.04 19.36
CA VAL A 610 3.60 12.83 19.90
C VAL A 610 3.14 14.02 20.75
N VAL A 611 4.02 14.55 21.60
CA VAL A 611 3.70 15.69 22.48
C VAL A 611 3.51 16.98 21.68
N SER A 612 4.33 17.20 20.65
CA SER A 612 4.24 18.36 19.75
C SER A 612 3.09 18.25 18.74
N SER A 613 2.62 17.04 18.44
CA SER A 613 1.50 16.85 17.52
C SER A 613 0.21 17.49 18.04
N VAL A 614 -0.44 18.28 17.19
CA VAL A 614 -1.69 18.94 17.54
C VAL A 614 -2.90 18.07 17.19
N ASP A 615 -3.62 17.67 18.23
CA ASP A 615 -4.94 17.05 18.13
C ASP A 615 -6.04 18.09 17.94
N GLY A 616 -7.12 17.69 17.29
CA GLY A 616 -8.30 18.53 17.15
C GLY A 616 -9.09 18.24 15.88
N ARG A 617 -10.42 18.37 15.99
CA ARG A 617 -11.29 18.43 14.82
C ARG A 617 -10.94 19.66 14.00
N TRP A 618 -10.97 19.53 12.68
CA TRP A 618 -10.93 20.70 11.82
C TRP A 618 -12.18 21.54 12.09
N ALA A 619 -11.98 22.85 12.25
CA ALA A 619 -13.06 23.81 12.45
C ALA A 619 -13.08 24.79 11.27
N SER A 620 -14.28 25.25 10.93
CA SER A 620 -14.48 26.33 9.96
C SER A 620 -14.56 27.67 10.70
N GLN A 621 -13.90 28.70 10.18
CA GLN A 621 -14.06 30.09 10.59
C GLN A 621 -14.35 30.92 9.34
N GLU A 622 -15.29 31.84 9.43
CA GLU A 622 -15.66 32.73 8.33
C GLU A 622 -15.48 34.18 8.74
N TRP A 623 -14.92 34.97 7.84
CA TRP A 623 -14.81 36.43 7.97
C TRP A 623 -15.34 37.08 6.70
N THR A 624 -15.84 38.31 6.82
CA THR A 624 -16.27 39.11 5.67
C THR A 624 -15.34 40.29 5.49
N MET A 625 -14.91 40.53 4.26
CA MET A 625 -14.07 41.66 3.89
C MET A 625 -14.76 42.51 2.81
N GLN A 626 -14.76 43.83 3.00
CA GLN A 626 -15.21 44.79 1.99
C GLN A 626 -14.17 44.89 0.88
N TRP A 627 -14.40 44.19 -0.21
CA TRP A 627 -13.57 44.25 -1.41
C TRP A 627 -14.40 43.76 -2.58
N ALA A 628 -14.46 44.58 -3.64
CA ALA A 628 -15.22 44.25 -4.82
C ALA A 628 -14.39 43.38 -5.76
N THR A 629 -14.99 42.29 -6.23
CA THR A 629 -14.36 41.39 -7.20
C THR A 629 -15.42 40.70 -8.05
N ASP A 630 -15.17 40.63 -9.35
CA ASP A 630 -16.01 39.94 -10.33
C ASP A 630 -15.54 38.49 -10.55
N SER A 631 -14.66 37.96 -9.68
CA SER A 631 -14.14 36.60 -9.82
C SER A 631 -15.26 35.58 -9.72
N THR A 632 -15.39 34.77 -10.77
CA THR A 632 -16.32 33.63 -10.84
C THR A 632 -15.72 32.33 -10.31
N VAL A 633 -14.44 32.36 -9.92
CA VAL A 633 -13.71 31.24 -9.33
C VAL A 633 -13.31 31.56 -7.89
N PRO A 634 -13.24 30.56 -7.00
CA PRO A 634 -12.72 30.74 -5.66
C PRO A 634 -11.28 31.27 -5.70
N LEU A 635 -11.02 32.28 -4.89
CA LEU A 635 -9.71 32.90 -4.71
C LEU A 635 -9.05 32.33 -3.45
N ARG A 636 -7.75 32.60 -3.26
CA ARG A 636 -6.98 32.09 -2.13
C ARG A 636 -6.32 33.20 -1.33
N ILE A 637 -6.00 32.89 -0.08
CA ILE A 637 -5.14 33.72 0.77
C ILE A 637 -3.71 33.21 0.68
N GLU A 638 -2.79 34.09 0.32
CA GLU A 638 -1.34 33.86 0.37
C GLU A 638 -0.75 34.65 1.53
N VAL A 639 0.10 34.01 2.33
CA VAL A 639 0.83 34.65 3.42
C VAL A 639 2.31 34.58 3.08
N ASP A 640 2.94 35.74 2.90
CA ASP A 640 4.38 35.82 2.66
C ASP A 640 5.15 35.28 3.89
N PRO A 641 5.98 34.24 3.74
CA PRO A 641 6.70 33.64 4.85
C PRO A 641 7.81 34.54 5.44
N GLN A 642 8.27 35.57 4.72
CA GLN A 642 9.34 36.46 5.17
C GLN A 642 8.82 37.59 6.05
N ASP A 643 7.71 38.23 5.66
CA ASP A 643 7.20 39.42 6.34
C ASP A 643 5.75 39.27 6.88
N GLY A 644 5.13 38.11 6.65
CA GLY A 644 3.75 37.82 7.07
C GLY A 644 2.69 38.64 6.35
N GLN A 645 3.01 39.30 5.23
CA GLN A 645 2.03 40.04 4.44
C GLN A 645 0.99 39.07 3.87
N VAL A 646 -0.28 39.43 4.05
CA VAL A 646 -1.39 38.62 3.57
C VAL A 646 -1.93 39.22 2.28
N SER A 647 -2.14 38.40 1.25
CA SER A 647 -2.70 38.82 -0.02
C SER A 647 -3.79 37.87 -0.51
N ILE A 648 -4.68 38.38 -1.36
CA ILE A 648 -5.62 37.55 -2.10
C ILE A 648 -5.03 37.33 -3.48
N ALA A 649 -4.98 36.07 -3.91
CA ALA A 649 -4.51 35.68 -5.23
C ALA A 649 -5.51 34.78 -5.95
N THR A 650 -5.38 34.70 -7.27
CA THR A 650 -6.05 33.70 -8.09
C THR A 650 -5.45 32.29 -7.84
N PRO A 651 -6.11 31.20 -8.30
CA PRO A 651 -5.58 29.85 -8.16
C PRO A 651 -4.19 29.60 -8.77
N ASP A 652 -3.80 30.38 -9.77
CA ASP A 652 -2.48 30.40 -10.42
C ASP A 652 -1.47 31.35 -9.74
N PHE A 653 -1.76 31.80 -8.52
CA PHE A 653 -0.91 32.67 -7.69
C PHE A 653 -0.71 34.10 -8.25
N SER A 654 -1.58 34.57 -9.14
CA SER A 654 -1.58 35.98 -9.54
C SER A 654 -2.21 36.83 -8.43
N GLN A 655 -1.41 37.68 -7.80
CA GLN A 655 -1.86 38.54 -6.70
C GLN A 655 -2.87 39.59 -7.18
N LEU A 656 -4.00 39.70 -6.49
CA LEU A 656 -5.08 40.65 -6.82
C LEU A 656 -5.11 41.84 -5.86
N THR A 657 -4.94 41.60 -4.56
CA THR A 657 -4.94 42.65 -3.54
C THR A 657 -4.19 42.21 -2.29
N THR A 658 -3.85 43.17 -1.43
CA THR A 658 -3.17 42.94 -0.16
C THR A 658 -4.08 43.28 1.01
N ILE A 659 -4.10 42.41 2.02
CA ILE A 659 -4.79 42.64 3.29
C ILE A 659 -3.82 43.30 4.26
N ARG A 660 -4.25 44.41 4.87
CA ARG A 660 -3.40 45.17 5.80
C ARG A 660 -3.07 44.40 7.07
N GLN A 661 -4.04 43.68 7.60
CA GLN A 661 -3.90 42.84 8.80
C GLN A 661 -3.05 41.61 8.52
N ARG A 662 -2.33 41.14 9.54
CA ARG A 662 -1.66 39.85 9.51
C ARG A 662 -2.64 38.77 9.95
N LEU A 663 -2.51 37.59 9.36
CA LEU A 663 -3.25 36.41 9.79
C LEU A 663 -2.38 35.62 10.78
N GLN A 664 -2.73 35.67 12.05
CA GLN A 664 -2.10 34.82 13.05
C GLN A 664 -2.85 33.49 13.10
N ALA A 665 -2.25 32.45 12.53
CA ALA A 665 -2.72 31.08 12.63
C ALA A 665 -1.69 30.25 13.41
N GLU A 666 -2.15 29.55 14.45
CA GLU A 666 -1.26 28.67 15.24
C GLU A 666 -0.87 27.40 14.47
N LEU A 667 -1.66 27.04 13.45
CA LEU A 667 -1.50 25.80 12.68
C LEU A 667 -1.86 26.00 11.21
N PRO A 668 -1.30 25.18 10.31
CA PRO A 668 -1.67 25.18 8.90
C PRO A 668 -3.17 25.03 8.70
N SER A 669 -3.73 25.82 7.79
CA SER A 669 -5.14 25.79 7.43
C SER A 669 -5.36 26.14 5.98
N LEU A 670 -6.44 25.62 5.40
CA LEU A 670 -6.91 25.99 4.08
C LEU A 670 -7.73 27.27 4.19
N LEU A 671 -7.46 28.24 3.32
CA LEU A 671 -8.16 29.51 3.24
C LEU A 671 -8.68 29.70 1.83
N GLU A 672 -9.98 29.94 1.72
CA GLU A 672 -10.69 30.19 0.48
C GLU A 672 -11.39 31.54 0.57
N VAL A 673 -11.45 32.25 -0.55
CA VAL A 673 -12.14 33.54 -0.66
C VAL A 673 -13.19 33.45 -1.75
N GLU A 674 -14.46 33.65 -1.38
CA GLU A 674 -15.61 33.61 -2.28
C GLU A 674 -16.25 34.99 -2.39
N SER A 675 -16.64 35.41 -3.59
CA SER A 675 -17.42 36.63 -3.78
C SER A 675 -18.83 36.44 -3.27
N LEU A 676 -19.34 37.40 -2.49
CA LEU A 676 -20.75 37.40 -2.08
C LEU A 676 -21.63 37.92 -3.24
N GLN A 677 -22.89 37.50 -3.28
CA GLN A 677 -23.84 37.80 -4.38
C GLN A 677 -24.00 39.30 -4.69
N SER A 678 -23.56 40.21 -3.82
CA SER A 678 -23.56 41.67 -4.05
C SER A 678 -22.33 42.21 -4.80
N GLY A 679 -21.29 41.41 -5.03
CA GLY A 679 -20.04 41.82 -5.72
C GLY A 679 -19.19 42.86 -4.98
N THR A 680 -19.65 43.36 -3.82
CA THR A 680 -19.02 44.43 -3.03
C THR A 680 -18.23 43.93 -1.83
N SER A 681 -18.34 42.64 -1.53
CA SER A 681 -17.69 42.00 -0.38
C SER A 681 -17.34 40.56 -0.69
N VAL A 682 -16.31 40.06 -0.03
CA VAL A 682 -15.89 38.67 -0.10
C VAL A 682 -16.00 37.99 1.26
N THR A 683 -16.26 36.70 1.25
CA THR A 683 -16.16 35.84 2.43
C THR A 683 -14.83 35.10 2.39
N ILE A 684 -14.06 35.21 3.46
CA ILE A 684 -12.85 34.43 3.70
C ILE A 684 -13.24 33.26 4.60
N ARG A 685 -13.24 32.04 4.06
CA ARG A 685 -13.49 30.80 4.79
C ARG A 685 -12.17 30.12 5.10
N ARG A 686 -11.97 29.75 6.37
CA ARG A 686 -10.79 29.02 6.85
C ARG A 686 -11.19 27.68 7.42
N ILE A 687 -10.59 26.62 6.90
CA ILE A 687 -10.81 25.25 7.35
C ILE A 687 -9.47 24.72 7.85
N GLY A 688 -9.36 24.46 9.15
CA GLY A 688 -8.09 24.02 9.74
C GLY A 688 -8.21 23.61 11.20
N LYS A 689 -7.11 23.09 11.76
CA LYS A 689 -7.01 22.79 13.20
C LYS A 689 -6.74 24.07 14.00
N GLY A 690 -7.27 24.17 15.22
CA GLY A 690 -7.08 25.36 16.07
C GLY A 690 -7.88 26.59 15.59
N LYS A 691 -7.57 27.78 16.11
CA LYS A 691 -8.19 29.05 15.73
C LYS A 691 -7.17 29.96 15.02
N ALA A 692 -7.64 30.73 14.05
CA ALA A 692 -6.89 31.85 13.49
C ALA A 692 -7.57 33.17 13.86
N ARG A 693 -6.77 34.24 13.92
CA ARG A 693 -7.25 35.61 14.16
C ARG A 693 -6.51 36.60 13.27
N TRP A 694 -7.23 37.61 12.82
CA TRP A 694 -6.63 38.78 12.18
C TRP A 694 -6.07 39.70 13.26
N VAL A 695 -4.84 40.16 13.08
CA VAL A 695 -4.18 41.12 13.96
C VAL A 695 -3.70 42.31 13.14
N ASP A 696 -3.80 43.50 13.72
CA ASP A 696 -3.29 44.70 13.07
C ASP A 696 -1.76 44.64 12.95
N LYS A 697 -1.20 45.29 11.94
CA LYS A 697 0.25 45.48 11.85
C LYS A 697 0.65 46.52 12.89
N ASP A 698 1.47 46.12 13.87
CA ASP A 698 2.17 47.04 14.76
C ASP A 698 3.06 48.01 13.96
#